data_AF-A0A5J5GFF2-F1
#
_entry.id   AF-A0A5J5GFF2-F1
#
_cell.length_a   1.000
_cell.length_b   1.000
_cell.length_c   1.000
_cell.angle_alpha   90.00
_cell.angle_beta   90.00
_cell.angle_gamma   90.00
#
_symmetry.space_group_name_H-M   'P 1'
#
loop_
_entity.id
_entity.type
_entity.pdbx_description
1 polymer ?
#
loop_
_entity_poly.entity_id
_entity_poly.type
_entity_poly.pdbx_seq_one_letter_code
_entity_poly.pdbx_strand_id
1 'polypeptide(L)'
;MIREIAVKNVATYSSEGVLYSDLKKINYFYGSNGSGKTTLSNVLKQIELYADSRISWVSQPLKTVVYNQKFVEENFHQDSDIKGIFTLGRESTEIKKTIRDKKDLVDKVVEEIRRLSSNLEVKQKESKQNEDEFTDDCWKLKRKYDDIFSVAFSGLRNNRINFMKRCKQAPTGGLICALADLQARVQKLFNGSNEKLPFLEKIKIEHLSAVCNHRIFQTPIIGKQEVDIAVLISKLAISDWVKQGHTHVSEAEGVCPFCQQQLPEGFTEKLNDYFNEHYEKEMIELQDQVEQYKRYYHYLENQVQELLLTDKKNTYLNLDLISQQYELILSKNAHNLDLFQQKQTHPSHPIELLTIAAFVDVINEEIVRANEQIQQHNTFIENRVDEGNKLITQIWDFIWSENQQNHEKYVRIDYRTGRAIDNLSVTLAQKKNERVALESEIHRLEAQITSVIPSVNEMNRLLRAYHFTNFKFAHTQSQGNYRLIRSNGEDVNQTLSEGEKTFVTFLYFMHLLNGSNNSDLITENKVVVIDDPISSLDSNVLFIVSNLISKLIEDVRNEESNIIQLFLLTHNVYFHKEITFSKKRPKNGARMADETFWIIRKWNDVTESTPYNSNPIKSSYELMWQELKSANHSSSITVQNLIRRIIENYFKIYGNYSDQDIIDKFEEDEKVICKSLISWANDGSHFAGDDLYIEHPMDTVSKYLRVFEKIFVVTHHHAHYKMMMGIEESLGSALEQTQVS
;
A
#
# COMPACT_ATOMS: atom_id res chain seq x y z
N MET A 1 16.22 20.24 8.87
CA MET A 1 17.66 19.91 8.77
C MET A 1 17.85 18.40 8.76
N ILE A 2 18.91 17.94 8.12
CA ILE A 2 19.42 16.57 8.17
C ILE A 2 20.11 16.35 9.52
N ARG A 3 19.74 15.27 10.19
CA ARG A 3 20.31 14.83 11.47
C ARG A 3 21.47 13.85 11.25
N GLU A 4 21.26 12.87 10.38
CA GLU A 4 22.20 11.78 10.14
C GLU A 4 22.21 11.38 8.66
N ILE A 5 23.38 11.00 8.15
CA ILE A 5 23.58 10.51 6.78
C ILE A 5 24.35 9.19 6.86
N ALA A 6 23.79 8.12 6.31
CA ALA A 6 24.46 6.86 6.13
C ALA A 6 24.74 6.64 4.64
N VAL A 7 26.00 6.46 4.27
CA VAL A 7 26.43 6.18 2.88
C VAL A 7 27.03 4.79 2.80
N LYS A 8 26.48 3.94 1.92
CA LYS A 8 26.82 2.51 1.77
C LYS A 8 26.81 2.07 0.32
N ASN A 9 27.64 1.08 0.00
CA ASN A 9 27.67 0.38 -1.30
C ASN A 9 27.72 1.31 -2.52
N VAL A 10 28.53 2.37 -2.45
CA VAL A 10 28.65 3.34 -3.54
C VAL A 10 30.07 3.87 -3.66
N ALA A 11 30.66 3.75 -4.86
CA ALA A 11 32.04 4.14 -5.15
C ALA A 11 33.03 3.53 -4.11
N THR A 12 33.67 4.37 -3.29
CA THR A 12 34.63 3.96 -2.25
C THR A 12 33.96 3.67 -0.89
N TYR A 13 32.63 3.84 -0.74
CA TYR A 13 31.92 3.48 0.49
C TYR A 13 31.56 1.98 0.46
N SER A 14 32.08 1.22 1.43
CA SER A 14 31.87 -0.22 1.57
C SER A 14 30.45 -0.57 2.04
N SER A 15 30.19 -1.87 2.26
CA SER A 15 28.94 -2.39 2.82
C SER A 15 28.75 -2.05 4.30
N GLU A 16 29.85 -1.94 5.05
CA GLU A 16 29.83 -1.39 6.41
C GLU A 16 29.34 0.05 6.40
N GLY A 17 29.80 0.82 5.41
CA GLY A 17 29.40 2.20 5.16
C GLY A 17 29.97 3.21 6.16
N VAL A 18 29.62 4.47 5.94
CA VAL A 18 30.00 5.57 6.84
C VAL A 18 28.75 6.27 7.34
N LEU A 19 28.67 6.46 8.66
CA LEU A 19 27.60 7.18 9.33
C LEU A 19 28.10 8.55 9.81
N TYR A 20 27.56 9.61 9.23
CA TYR A 20 27.72 10.99 9.69
C TYR A 20 26.56 11.32 10.62
N SER A 21 26.83 11.46 11.91
CA SER A 21 25.84 11.73 12.96
C SER A 21 26.07 13.09 13.64
N ASP A 22 25.06 13.60 14.35
CA ASP A 22 25.12 14.91 15.03
C ASP A 22 25.44 16.10 14.09
N LEU A 23 24.91 16.05 12.86
CA LEU A 23 25.07 17.14 11.89
C LEU A 23 24.37 18.41 12.39
N LYS A 24 25.03 19.56 12.22
CA LYS A 24 24.58 20.88 12.70
C LYS A 24 24.18 21.79 11.54
N LYS A 25 23.93 23.08 11.81
CA LYS A 25 23.60 24.08 10.77
C LYS A 25 24.72 24.20 9.75
N ILE A 26 25.99 24.16 10.17
CA ILE A 26 27.16 24.25 9.30
C ILE A 26 28.04 23.00 9.47
N ASN A 27 28.42 22.36 8.38
CA ASN A 27 29.19 21.11 8.44
C ASN A 27 30.37 21.19 7.47
N TYR A 28 31.58 21.20 8.02
CA TYR A 28 32.83 21.26 7.24
C TYR A 28 33.41 19.86 7.07
N PHE A 29 33.68 19.48 5.82
CA PHE A 29 34.29 18.19 5.47
C PHE A 29 35.58 18.45 4.70
N TYR A 30 36.69 17.95 5.23
CA TYR A 30 37.98 17.99 4.56
C TYR A 30 38.38 16.58 4.13
N GLY A 31 38.87 16.41 2.90
CA GLY A 31 39.37 15.11 2.46
C GLY A 31 40.16 15.19 1.16
N SER A 32 41.13 14.30 0.98
CA SER A 32 41.95 14.24 -0.24
C SER A 32 41.11 13.89 -1.48
N ASN A 33 41.70 14.06 -2.67
CA ASN A 33 41.04 13.67 -3.91
C ASN A 33 40.77 12.15 -3.93
N GLY A 34 39.59 11.76 -4.42
CA GLY A 34 39.16 10.37 -4.44
C GLY A 34 38.72 9.80 -3.08
N SER A 35 38.64 10.60 -2.01
CA SER A 35 38.22 10.12 -0.67
C SER A 35 36.72 9.85 -0.51
N GLY A 36 35.88 10.20 -1.49
CA GLY A 36 34.42 9.99 -1.44
C GLY A 36 33.60 11.25 -1.15
N LYS A 37 34.19 12.46 -1.15
CA LYS A 37 33.48 13.75 -0.98
C LYS A 37 32.38 13.96 -2.02
N THR A 38 32.72 13.81 -3.30
CA THR A 38 31.76 13.99 -4.39
C THR A 38 30.68 12.92 -4.44
N THR A 39 30.98 11.72 -3.95
CA THR A 39 29.94 10.71 -3.74
C THR A 39 28.97 11.14 -2.64
N LEU A 40 29.47 11.69 -1.51
CA LEU A 40 28.61 12.24 -0.46
C LEU A 40 27.75 13.41 -0.98
N SER A 41 28.30 14.33 -1.78
CA SER A 41 27.55 15.44 -2.36
C SER A 41 26.46 14.96 -3.32
N ASN A 42 26.73 13.92 -4.12
CA ASN A 42 25.74 13.30 -5.01
C ASN A 42 24.63 12.55 -4.25
N VAL A 43 24.97 11.80 -3.20
CA VAL A 43 24.00 11.11 -2.33
C VAL A 43 23.06 12.10 -1.66
N LEU A 44 23.57 13.26 -1.24
CA LEU A 44 22.77 14.35 -0.68
C LEU A 44 21.81 14.99 -1.72
N LYS A 45 22.21 15.05 -3.00
CA LYS A 45 21.39 15.60 -4.09
C LYS A 45 20.20 14.70 -4.43
N GLN A 46 20.44 13.38 -4.53
CA GLN A 46 19.48 12.40 -5.06
C GLN A 46 19.62 11.06 -4.32
N ILE A 47 19.11 11.00 -3.09
CA ILE A 47 19.20 9.81 -2.25
C ILE A 47 18.48 8.60 -2.86
N GLU A 48 17.47 8.85 -3.71
CA GLU A 48 16.65 7.83 -4.36
C GLU A 48 17.45 6.93 -5.31
N LEU A 49 18.60 7.40 -5.81
CA LEU A 49 19.49 6.61 -6.66
C LEU A 49 20.41 5.67 -5.88
N TYR A 50 20.40 5.72 -4.54
CA TYR A 50 21.33 5.01 -3.67
C TYR A 50 20.58 4.17 -2.62
N ALA A 51 20.09 3.00 -3.03
CA ALA A 51 19.18 2.14 -2.23
C ALA A 51 19.69 1.79 -0.82
N ASP A 52 21.01 1.60 -0.64
CA ASP A 52 21.62 1.23 0.64
C ASP A 52 21.97 2.44 1.53
N SER A 53 21.87 3.66 0.99
CA SER A 53 22.16 4.90 1.70
C SER A 53 20.87 5.50 2.28
N ARG A 54 20.98 6.25 3.38
CA ARG A 54 19.82 6.84 4.08
C ARG A 54 20.13 8.23 4.61
N ILE A 55 19.13 9.11 4.53
CA ILE A 55 19.16 10.45 5.13
C ILE A 55 18.04 10.52 6.16
N SER A 56 18.41 10.84 7.39
CA SER A 56 17.46 11.06 8.48
C SER A 56 17.26 12.54 8.74
N TRP A 57 16.03 13.01 8.65
CA TRP A 57 15.64 14.41 8.82
C TRP A 57 15.05 14.65 10.21
N VAL A 58 15.24 15.84 10.77
CA VAL A 58 14.58 16.25 12.02
C VAL A 58 13.07 16.46 11.84
N SER A 59 12.65 16.85 10.63
CA SER A 59 11.26 17.06 10.23
C SER A 59 11.09 16.56 8.79
N GLN A 60 10.22 17.18 7.99
CA GLN A 60 10.06 16.85 6.57
C GLN A 60 11.35 17.06 5.76
N PRO A 61 11.60 16.23 4.73
CA PRO A 61 12.70 16.44 3.78
C PRO A 61 12.65 17.83 3.15
N LEU A 62 13.80 18.48 3.06
CA LEU A 62 13.95 19.76 2.38
C LEU A 62 14.63 19.56 1.04
N LYS A 63 14.40 20.50 0.11
CA LYS A 63 15.12 20.54 -1.16
C LYS A 63 16.62 20.69 -0.92
N THR A 64 17.41 19.77 -1.47
CA THR A 64 18.87 19.84 -1.42
C THR A 64 19.43 20.41 -2.72
N VAL A 65 20.22 21.48 -2.61
CA VAL A 65 20.86 22.16 -3.74
C VAL A 65 22.37 21.97 -3.63
N VAL A 66 22.97 21.37 -4.66
CA VAL A 66 24.38 20.93 -4.64
C VAL A 66 25.17 21.66 -5.71
N TYR A 67 26.26 22.32 -5.32
CA TYR A 67 27.30 22.82 -6.23
C TYR A 67 28.41 21.78 -6.34
N ASN A 68 28.54 21.18 -7.52
CA ASN A 68 29.63 20.27 -7.89
C ASN A 68 29.80 20.29 -9.42
N GLN A 69 30.70 19.46 -9.95
CA GLN A 69 30.93 19.36 -11.39
C GLN A 69 29.66 19.07 -12.20
N LYS A 70 28.74 18.21 -11.70
CA LYS A 70 27.46 17.94 -12.37
C LYS A 70 26.57 19.17 -12.42
N PHE A 71 26.54 20.00 -11.38
CA PHE A 71 25.78 21.26 -11.40
C PHE A 71 26.28 22.20 -12.49
N VAL A 72 27.60 22.32 -12.65
CA VAL A 72 28.23 23.13 -13.69
C VAL A 72 27.83 22.61 -15.07
N GLU A 73 27.93 21.29 -15.28
CA GLU A 73 27.54 20.65 -16.54
C GLU A 73 26.05 20.87 -16.85
N GLU A 74 25.15 20.58 -15.91
CA GLU A 74 23.68 20.69 -16.08
C GLU A 74 23.17 22.11 -16.38
N ASN A 75 23.86 23.15 -15.90
CA ASN A 75 23.38 24.53 -16.01
C ASN A 75 24.13 25.37 -17.05
N PHE A 76 25.31 24.92 -17.50
CA PHE A 76 26.18 25.67 -18.42
C PHE A 76 26.66 24.78 -19.58
N HIS A 77 25.72 24.23 -20.36
CA HIS A 77 26.04 23.54 -21.61
C HIS A 77 26.34 24.52 -22.74
N GLN A 78 27.17 24.09 -23.69
CA GLN A 78 27.77 24.94 -24.73
C GLN A 78 26.75 25.50 -25.75
N ASP A 79 25.58 24.86 -25.91
CA ASP A 79 24.56 25.21 -26.90
C ASP A 79 23.21 25.62 -26.29
N SER A 80 23.13 25.78 -24.95
CA SER A 80 21.86 26.05 -24.26
C SER A 80 21.88 27.37 -23.51
N ASP A 81 20.76 28.09 -23.55
CA ASP A 81 20.55 29.24 -22.67
C ASP A 81 20.65 28.82 -21.19
N ILE A 82 21.33 29.63 -20.38
CA ILE A 82 21.39 29.46 -18.93
C ILE A 82 20.02 29.82 -18.37
N LYS A 83 19.43 28.94 -17.54
CA LYS A 83 18.10 29.20 -16.95
C LYS A 83 18.12 30.47 -16.11
N GLY A 84 17.13 31.35 -16.26
CA GLY A 84 17.09 32.54 -15.42
C GLY A 84 16.78 32.24 -13.97
N ILE A 85 17.24 33.14 -13.10
CA ILE A 85 17.00 33.05 -11.66
C ILE A 85 16.01 34.15 -11.31
N PHE A 86 14.78 33.76 -11.01
CA PHE A 86 13.78 34.65 -10.46
C PHE A 86 14.18 34.98 -9.01
N THR A 87 14.33 36.28 -8.73
CA THR A 87 14.56 36.79 -7.38
C THR A 87 13.51 37.85 -7.04
N LEU A 88 13.26 38.01 -5.73
CA LEU A 88 12.36 39.04 -5.23
C LEU A 88 13.05 40.40 -5.28
N GLY A 89 12.50 41.35 -6.05
CA GLY A 89 13.03 42.70 -6.19
C GLY A 89 13.30 43.41 -4.84
N ARG A 90 14.29 44.32 -4.81
CA ARG A 90 14.63 45.09 -3.60
C ARG A 90 13.50 46.05 -3.18
N GLU A 91 12.61 46.43 -4.08
CA GLU A 91 11.53 47.40 -3.87
C GLU A 91 10.29 46.82 -3.14
N SER A 92 10.25 45.51 -2.84
CA SER A 92 9.06 44.82 -2.31
C SER A 92 9.21 44.34 -0.86
N THR A 93 9.83 45.13 0.02
CA THR A 93 10.08 44.76 1.44
C THR A 93 8.80 44.41 2.21
N GLU A 94 7.70 45.09 1.92
CA GLU A 94 6.39 44.88 2.56
C GLU A 94 5.74 43.54 2.15
N ILE A 95 5.86 43.16 0.87
CA ILE A 95 5.40 41.86 0.36
C ILE A 95 6.28 40.72 0.92
N LYS A 96 7.60 40.93 1.03
CA LYS A 96 8.52 39.96 1.67
C LYS A 96 8.15 39.69 3.13
N LYS A 97 7.81 40.73 3.89
CA LYS A 97 7.32 40.60 5.27
C LYS A 97 6.01 39.81 5.31
N THR A 98 5.08 40.12 4.42
CA THR A 98 3.77 39.44 4.32
C THR A 98 3.91 37.94 4.00
N ILE A 99 4.83 37.58 3.09
CA ILE A 99 5.15 36.17 2.79
C ILE A 99 5.70 35.46 4.03
N ARG A 100 6.63 36.10 4.77
CA ARG A 100 7.18 35.55 6.01
C ARG A 100 6.10 35.29 7.06
N ASP A 101 5.26 36.29 7.33
CA ASP A 101 4.17 36.18 8.32
C ASP A 101 3.18 35.07 7.95
N LYS A 102 2.89 34.88 6.65
CA LYS A 102 2.04 33.79 6.16
C LYS A 102 2.71 32.41 6.29
N LYS A 103 4.02 32.29 6.09
CA LYS A 103 4.75 31.04 6.32
C LYS A 103 4.75 30.64 7.78
N ASP A 104 4.96 31.58 8.68
CA ASP A 104 4.86 31.33 10.13
C ASP A 104 3.45 30.84 10.51
N LEU A 105 2.41 31.32 9.83
CA LEU A 105 1.05 30.83 10.02
C LEU A 105 0.85 29.42 9.46
N VAL A 106 1.41 29.11 8.28
CA VAL A 106 1.39 27.75 7.71
C VAL A 106 2.04 26.76 8.68
N ASP A 107 3.20 27.09 9.26
CA ASP A 107 3.89 26.23 10.21
C ASP A 107 3.05 25.95 11.45
N LYS A 108 2.35 26.97 11.98
CA LYS A 108 1.40 26.81 13.10
C LYS A 108 0.24 25.89 12.73
N VAL A 109 -0.35 26.06 11.55
CA VAL A 109 -1.46 25.21 11.06
C VAL A 109 -0.99 23.77 10.85
N VAL A 110 0.24 23.56 10.35
CA VAL A 110 0.82 22.21 10.19
C VAL A 110 0.98 21.50 11.54
N GLU A 111 1.46 22.19 12.57
CA GLU A 111 1.54 21.62 13.93
C GLU A 111 0.16 21.31 14.52
N GLU A 112 -0.84 22.17 14.30
CA GLU A 112 -2.23 21.89 14.69
C GLU A 112 -2.79 20.66 13.98
N ILE A 113 -2.56 20.50 12.67
CA ILE A 113 -2.95 19.33 11.89
C ILE A 113 -2.32 18.06 12.44
N ARG A 114 -1.01 18.09 12.79
CA ARG A 114 -0.32 16.94 13.38
C ARG A 114 -0.96 16.53 14.69
N ARG A 115 -1.20 17.49 15.60
CA ARG A 115 -1.85 17.25 16.89
C ARG A 115 -3.26 16.67 16.72
N LEU A 116 -4.07 17.26 15.84
CA LEU A 116 -5.44 16.80 15.57
C LEU A 116 -5.46 15.39 14.97
N SER A 117 -4.54 15.09 14.05
CA SER A 117 -4.43 13.76 13.43
C SER A 117 -4.05 12.70 14.47
N SER A 118 -3.11 13.00 15.37
CA SER A 118 -2.74 12.09 16.45
C SER A 118 -3.92 11.83 17.40
N ASN A 119 -4.65 12.88 17.79
CA ASN A 119 -5.83 12.74 18.65
C ASN A 119 -6.95 11.91 17.97
N LEU A 120 -7.16 12.08 16.67
CA LEU A 120 -8.11 11.30 15.89
C LEU A 120 -7.75 9.80 15.90
N GLU A 121 -6.48 9.47 15.69
CA GLU A 121 -5.99 8.09 15.72
C GLU A 121 -6.22 7.44 17.10
N VAL A 122 -5.95 8.17 18.19
CA VAL A 122 -6.22 7.69 19.56
C VAL A 122 -7.71 7.38 19.74
N LYS A 123 -8.61 8.25 19.28
CA LYS A 123 -10.06 8.04 19.40
C LYS A 123 -10.59 6.90 18.53
N GLN A 124 -10.01 6.70 17.34
CA GLN A 124 -10.33 5.55 16.49
C GLN A 124 -9.90 4.23 17.14
N LYS A 125 -8.72 4.19 17.78
CA LYS A 125 -8.26 3.02 18.56
C LYS A 125 -9.19 2.72 19.74
N GLU A 126 -9.61 3.75 20.48
CA GLU A 126 -10.56 3.61 21.59
C GLU A 126 -11.92 3.05 21.11
N SER A 127 -12.42 3.54 19.96
CA SER A 127 -13.67 3.05 19.36
C SER A 127 -13.58 1.58 18.96
N LYS A 128 -12.46 1.19 18.34
CA LYS A 128 -12.22 -0.20 17.94
C LYS A 128 -12.09 -1.11 19.16
N GLN A 129 -11.36 -0.69 20.18
CA GLN A 129 -11.23 -1.45 21.42
C GLN A 129 -12.59 -1.67 22.10
N ASN A 130 -13.47 -0.66 22.10
CA ASN A 130 -14.84 -0.81 22.62
C ASN A 130 -15.66 -1.85 21.83
N GLU A 131 -15.52 -1.90 20.50
CA GLU A 131 -16.18 -2.90 19.67
C GLU A 131 -15.62 -4.31 19.90
N ASP A 132 -14.29 -4.44 20.03
CA ASP A 132 -13.62 -5.71 20.32
C ASP A 132 -14.03 -6.26 21.71
N GLU A 133 -14.02 -5.41 22.75
CA GLU A 133 -14.48 -5.75 24.11
C GLU A 133 -15.93 -6.24 24.09
N PHE A 134 -16.83 -5.51 23.43
CA PHE A 134 -18.25 -5.89 23.35
C PHE A 134 -18.45 -7.19 22.56
N THR A 135 -17.66 -7.40 21.51
CA THR A 135 -17.67 -8.65 20.73
C THR A 135 -17.26 -9.84 21.60
N ASP A 136 -16.23 -9.69 22.41
CA ASP A 136 -15.78 -10.72 23.34
C ASP A 136 -16.82 -11.01 24.43
N ASP A 137 -17.50 -9.99 24.96
CA ASP A 137 -18.59 -10.16 25.93
C ASP A 137 -19.78 -10.93 25.34
N CYS A 138 -20.19 -10.61 24.11
CA CYS A 138 -21.20 -11.38 23.39
C CYS A 138 -20.74 -12.84 23.18
N TRP A 139 -19.47 -13.05 22.85
CA TRP A 139 -18.91 -14.39 22.63
C TRP A 139 -18.79 -15.23 23.91
N LYS A 140 -18.62 -14.60 25.06
CA LYS A 140 -18.71 -15.30 26.37
C LYS A 140 -20.12 -15.86 26.58
N LEU A 141 -21.16 -15.10 26.24
CA LEU A 141 -22.55 -15.58 26.31
C LEU A 141 -22.82 -16.72 25.34
N LYS A 142 -22.30 -16.65 24.10
CA LYS A 142 -22.32 -17.77 23.17
C LYS A 142 -21.75 -19.02 23.83
N ARG A 143 -20.52 -18.96 24.37
CA ARG A 143 -19.87 -20.11 25.02
C ARG A 143 -20.65 -20.63 26.23
N LYS A 144 -21.26 -19.76 27.03
CA LYS A 144 -22.05 -20.12 28.21
C LYS A 144 -23.31 -20.91 27.85
N TYR A 145 -23.95 -20.58 26.73
CA TYR A 145 -25.27 -21.12 26.36
C TYR A 145 -25.28 -21.99 25.09
N ASP A 146 -24.13 -22.25 24.44
CA ASP A 146 -24.05 -22.95 23.14
C ASP A 146 -24.68 -24.35 23.19
N ASP A 147 -24.46 -25.09 24.28
CA ASP A 147 -24.97 -26.45 24.43
C ASP A 147 -26.49 -26.47 24.62
N ILE A 148 -27.05 -25.42 25.23
CA ILE A 148 -28.48 -25.31 25.55
C ILE A 148 -29.26 -24.74 24.35
N PHE A 149 -28.69 -23.75 23.65
CA PHE A 149 -29.36 -22.97 22.60
C PHE A 149 -28.73 -23.15 21.21
N SER A 150 -28.06 -24.27 20.97
CA SER A 150 -27.35 -24.58 19.72
C SER A 150 -28.19 -24.31 18.45
N VAL A 151 -29.49 -24.61 18.50
CA VAL A 151 -30.45 -24.37 17.41
C VAL A 151 -30.65 -22.88 17.14
N ALA A 152 -30.83 -22.07 18.18
CA ALA A 152 -31.04 -20.62 18.06
C ALA A 152 -29.77 -19.89 17.57
N PHE A 153 -28.59 -20.47 17.80
CA PHE A 153 -27.30 -19.93 17.36
C PHE A 153 -26.90 -20.39 15.96
N SER A 154 -27.66 -21.28 15.32
CA SER A 154 -27.37 -21.83 13.99
C SER A 154 -27.10 -20.72 12.96
N GLY A 155 -26.09 -20.91 12.11
CA GLY A 155 -25.63 -19.91 11.14
C GLY A 155 -24.74 -18.79 11.70
N LEU A 156 -24.67 -18.59 13.03
CA LEU A 156 -23.87 -17.55 13.67
C LEU A 156 -22.66 -18.10 14.47
N ARG A 157 -22.60 -19.42 14.70
CA ARG A 157 -21.63 -20.08 15.61
C ARG A 157 -20.16 -19.94 15.23
N ASN A 158 -19.85 -19.62 13.97
CA ASN A 158 -18.48 -19.50 13.45
C ASN A 158 -18.06 -18.04 13.19
N ASN A 159 -18.93 -17.06 13.46
CA ASN A 159 -18.66 -15.65 13.14
C ASN A 159 -18.98 -14.75 14.35
N ARG A 160 -17.92 -14.33 15.04
CA ARG A 160 -17.98 -13.46 16.22
C ARG A 160 -18.70 -12.14 15.96
N ILE A 161 -18.46 -11.52 14.81
CA ILE A 161 -19.02 -10.23 14.44
C ILE A 161 -20.52 -10.35 14.19
N ASN A 162 -20.95 -11.35 13.43
CA ASN A 162 -22.38 -11.55 13.17
C ASN A 162 -23.15 -11.93 14.43
N PHE A 163 -22.53 -12.71 15.32
CA PHE A 163 -23.10 -13.01 16.63
C PHE A 163 -23.28 -11.73 17.47
N MET A 164 -22.24 -10.90 17.56
CA MET A 164 -22.31 -9.59 18.23
C MET A 164 -23.39 -8.68 17.63
N LYS A 165 -23.51 -8.61 16.29
CA LYS A 165 -24.56 -7.82 15.62
C LYS A 165 -25.96 -8.28 16.00
N ARG A 166 -26.18 -9.60 16.11
CA ARG A 166 -27.45 -10.14 16.58
C ARG A 166 -27.70 -9.79 18.05
N CYS A 167 -26.68 -9.87 18.89
CA CYS A 167 -26.72 -9.40 20.28
C CYS A 167 -26.93 -7.89 20.44
N LYS A 168 -26.83 -7.06 19.39
CA LYS A 168 -27.14 -5.61 19.44
C LYS A 168 -28.63 -5.31 19.29
N GLN A 169 -29.43 -6.29 18.84
CA GLN A 169 -30.83 -6.06 18.51
C GLN A 169 -31.66 -6.16 19.79
N ALA A 170 -32.15 -4.99 20.25
CA ALA A 170 -33.00 -4.92 21.42
C ALA A 170 -34.34 -5.65 21.17
N PRO A 171 -34.93 -6.26 22.23
CA PRO A 171 -36.25 -6.87 22.17
C PRO A 171 -37.31 -5.85 21.74
N THR A 172 -38.26 -6.26 20.91
CA THR A 172 -39.40 -5.43 20.46
C THR A 172 -40.56 -5.38 21.46
N GLY A 173 -40.30 -5.68 22.75
CA GLY A 173 -41.29 -5.56 23.84
C GLY A 173 -41.89 -6.89 24.32
N GLY A 174 -41.26 -8.04 24.04
CA GLY A 174 -41.65 -9.34 24.57
C GLY A 174 -41.27 -9.55 26.04
N LEU A 175 -41.98 -10.45 26.72
CA LEU A 175 -41.67 -10.86 28.09
C LEU A 175 -40.39 -11.72 28.11
N ILE A 176 -39.38 -11.31 28.89
CA ILE A 176 -38.15 -12.07 29.04
C ILE A 176 -38.45 -13.35 29.82
N CYS A 177 -38.26 -14.50 29.17
CA CYS A 177 -38.52 -15.81 29.77
C CYS A 177 -37.34 -16.27 30.64
N ALA A 178 -37.61 -17.05 31.69
CA ALA A 178 -36.56 -17.64 32.52
C ALA A 178 -35.79 -18.74 31.78
N LEU A 179 -34.50 -18.90 32.10
CA LEU A 179 -33.61 -19.90 31.48
C LEU A 179 -34.18 -21.33 31.55
N ALA A 180 -34.74 -21.72 32.70
CA ALA A 180 -35.32 -23.05 32.91
C ALA A 180 -36.50 -23.34 31.96
N ASP A 181 -37.37 -22.35 31.73
CA ASP A 181 -38.52 -22.48 30.84
C ASP A 181 -38.10 -22.59 29.37
N LEU A 182 -37.10 -21.80 28.97
CA LEU A 182 -36.52 -21.86 27.63
C LEU A 182 -35.87 -23.22 27.36
N GLN A 183 -35.06 -23.72 28.30
CA GLN A 183 -34.40 -25.02 28.19
C GLN A 183 -35.41 -26.18 28.06
N ALA A 184 -36.46 -26.19 28.89
CA ALA A 184 -37.51 -27.20 28.82
C ALA A 184 -38.24 -27.17 27.46
N ARG A 185 -38.52 -25.98 26.93
CA ARG A 185 -39.19 -25.82 25.62
C ARG A 185 -38.29 -26.21 24.45
N VAL A 186 -36.99 -25.94 24.51
CA VAL A 186 -36.01 -26.39 23.50
C VAL A 186 -35.99 -27.91 23.40
N GLN A 187 -35.90 -28.61 24.53
CA GLN A 187 -35.91 -30.07 24.54
C GLN A 187 -37.22 -30.67 23.99
N LYS A 188 -38.36 -30.02 24.27
CA LYS A 188 -39.68 -30.47 23.84
C LYS A 188 -39.95 -30.25 22.35
N LEU A 189 -39.47 -29.14 21.78
CA LEU A 189 -39.78 -28.73 20.40
C LEU A 189 -38.84 -29.32 19.36
N PHE A 190 -37.54 -29.46 19.67
CA PHE A 190 -36.52 -29.77 18.65
C PHE A 190 -36.06 -31.24 18.58
N ASN A 191 -36.65 -32.14 19.38
CA ASN A 191 -36.33 -33.58 19.38
C ASN A 191 -37.28 -34.46 18.52
N GLY A 192 -37.80 -33.94 17.39
CA GLY A 192 -38.67 -34.70 16.46
C GLY A 192 -38.38 -34.41 14.98
N SER A 193 -38.80 -35.32 14.09
CA SER A 193 -38.73 -35.13 12.63
C SER A 193 -39.67 -34.00 12.18
N ASN A 194 -39.20 -33.17 11.23
CA ASN A 194 -39.81 -31.89 10.84
C ASN A 194 -40.32 -31.85 9.38
N GLU A 195 -40.39 -32.99 8.70
CA GLU A 195 -40.80 -33.00 7.29
C GLU A 195 -42.33 -33.11 7.15
N LYS A 196 -42.91 -32.17 6.41
CA LYS A 196 -44.30 -32.23 5.97
C LYS A 196 -44.43 -33.34 4.92
N LEU A 197 -45.53 -34.09 4.98
CA LEU A 197 -45.84 -35.16 4.02
C LEU A 197 -46.78 -34.63 2.93
N PRO A 198 -46.62 -35.03 1.66
CA PRO A 198 -47.50 -34.63 0.58
C PRO A 198 -48.86 -35.34 0.68
N PHE A 199 -49.93 -34.68 0.24
CA PHE A 199 -51.25 -35.30 0.10
C PHE A 199 -51.30 -36.26 -1.09
N LEU A 200 -52.13 -37.29 -0.96
CA LEU A 200 -52.37 -38.31 -1.98
C LEU A 200 -53.59 -37.97 -2.82
N GLU A 201 -53.52 -38.17 -4.13
CA GLU A 201 -54.62 -37.92 -5.06
C GLU A 201 -55.57 -39.12 -5.17
N LYS A 202 -56.87 -38.87 -5.32
CA LYS A 202 -57.87 -39.91 -5.56
C LYS A 202 -57.77 -40.45 -6.98
N ILE A 203 -58.01 -41.75 -7.11
CA ILE A 203 -58.11 -42.45 -8.39
C ILE A 203 -59.45 -42.13 -9.05
N LYS A 204 -59.39 -41.79 -10.34
CA LYS A 204 -60.53 -41.36 -11.16
C LYS A 204 -60.81 -42.38 -12.25
N ILE A 205 -62.05 -42.87 -12.33
CA ILE A 205 -62.45 -43.96 -13.25
C ILE A 205 -63.69 -43.62 -14.09
N GLU A 206 -64.05 -42.35 -14.20
CA GLU A 206 -65.27 -41.91 -14.92
C GLU A 206 -65.22 -42.34 -16.38
N HIS A 207 -64.07 -42.17 -17.03
CA HIS A 207 -63.87 -42.58 -18.43
C HIS A 207 -63.90 -44.10 -18.62
N LEU A 208 -63.29 -44.87 -17.70
CA LEU A 208 -63.31 -46.34 -17.75
C LEU A 208 -64.74 -46.86 -17.53
N SER A 209 -65.47 -46.28 -16.59
CA SER A 209 -66.86 -46.62 -16.30
C SER A 209 -67.78 -46.27 -17.46
N ALA A 210 -67.54 -45.15 -18.14
CA ALA A 210 -68.31 -44.76 -19.33
C ALA A 210 -68.12 -45.78 -20.48
N VAL A 211 -66.88 -46.22 -20.71
CA VAL A 211 -66.60 -47.28 -21.71
C VAL A 211 -67.27 -48.59 -21.32
N CYS A 212 -67.20 -49.01 -20.05
CA CYS A 212 -67.83 -50.26 -19.61
C CYS A 212 -69.35 -50.31 -19.88
N ASN A 213 -70.02 -49.16 -19.88
CA ASN A 213 -71.45 -49.02 -20.11
C ASN A 213 -71.80 -48.71 -21.57
N HIS A 214 -70.84 -48.78 -22.49
CA HIS A 214 -71.09 -48.47 -23.89
C HIS A 214 -72.03 -49.50 -24.52
N ARG A 215 -73.07 -49.02 -25.23
CA ARG A 215 -74.14 -49.86 -25.81
C ARG A 215 -73.63 -50.96 -26.75
N ILE A 216 -72.51 -50.73 -27.43
CA ILE A 216 -71.95 -51.66 -28.44
C ILE A 216 -71.69 -53.07 -27.88
N PHE A 217 -71.43 -53.18 -26.58
CA PHE A 217 -71.22 -54.47 -25.90
C PHE A 217 -72.51 -55.26 -25.75
N GLN A 218 -73.65 -54.58 -25.56
CA GLN A 218 -74.98 -55.18 -25.42
C GLN A 218 -75.73 -55.29 -26.75
N THR A 219 -75.33 -54.57 -27.79
CA THR A 219 -75.93 -54.65 -29.13
C THR A 219 -75.47 -55.92 -29.86
N PRO A 220 -76.39 -56.79 -30.32
CA PRO A 220 -76.06 -57.84 -31.28
C PRO A 220 -75.62 -57.25 -32.62
N ILE A 221 -74.38 -57.45 -33.03
CA ILE A 221 -73.86 -56.93 -34.31
C ILE A 221 -74.17 -57.97 -35.38
N ILE A 222 -75.21 -57.70 -36.18
CA ILE A 222 -75.73 -58.61 -37.22
C ILE A 222 -75.92 -57.87 -38.53
N GLY A 223 -75.98 -58.61 -39.64
CA GLY A 223 -76.19 -58.02 -40.95
C GLY A 223 -77.58 -57.41 -41.15
N LYS A 224 -77.74 -56.65 -42.24
CA LYS A 224 -78.97 -55.96 -42.63
C LYS A 224 -80.14 -56.95 -42.72
N GLN A 225 -81.22 -56.67 -41.99
CA GLN A 225 -82.38 -57.57 -41.89
C GLN A 225 -83.34 -57.51 -43.08
N GLU A 226 -83.22 -56.48 -43.94
CA GLU A 226 -84.07 -56.24 -45.11
C GLU A 226 -83.51 -56.89 -46.39
N VAL A 227 -82.84 -58.03 -46.26
CA VAL A 227 -82.31 -58.82 -47.39
C VAL A 227 -82.96 -60.20 -47.34
N ASP A 228 -83.31 -60.75 -48.51
CA ASP A 228 -83.97 -62.05 -48.68
C ASP A 228 -83.32 -63.19 -47.86
N ILE A 229 -81.98 -63.22 -47.79
CA ILE A 229 -81.23 -64.23 -47.02
C ILE A 229 -81.31 -64.04 -45.49
N ALA A 230 -81.65 -62.85 -45.00
CA ALA A 230 -81.61 -62.51 -43.57
C ALA A 230 -82.59 -63.34 -42.73
N VAL A 231 -83.77 -63.66 -43.27
CA VAL A 231 -84.83 -64.36 -42.54
C VAL A 231 -84.36 -65.70 -41.98
N LEU A 232 -83.65 -66.49 -42.79
CA LEU A 232 -83.15 -67.79 -42.38
C LEU A 232 -81.94 -67.66 -41.43
N ILE A 233 -81.04 -66.71 -41.71
CA ILE A 233 -79.84 -66.45 -40.90
C ILE A 233 -80.25 -66.06 -39.47
N SER A 234 -81.23 -65.15 -39.34
CA SER A 234 -81.74 -64.70 -38.05
C SER A 234 -82.55 -65.79 -37.34
N LYS A 235 -83.36 -66.59 -38.07
CA LYS A 235 -84.11 -67.72 -37.48
C LYS A 235 -83.19 -68.78 -36.88
N LEU A 236 -82.05 -69.06 -37.52
CA LEU A 236 -81.09 -70.05 -37.05
C LEU A 236 -80.03 -69.46 -36.09
N ALA A 237 -80.01 -68.13 -35.92
CA ALA A 237 -79.00 -67.40 -35.14
C ALA A 237 -77.55 -67.72 -35.58
N ILE A 238 -77.32 -67.77 -36.89
CA ILE A 238 -76.03 -68.18 -37.49
C ILE A 238 -75.27 -67.02 -38.18
N SER A 239 -75.55 -65.77 -37.82
CA SER A 239 -74.91 -64.59 -38.47
C SER A 239 -73.38 -64.67 -38.47
N ASP A 240 -72.77 -65.03 -37.35
CA ASP A 240 -71.30 -65.12 -37.23
C ASP A 240 -70.73 -66.24 -38.13
N TRP A 241 -71.39 -67.40 -38.17
CA TRP A 241 -71.01 -68.50 -39.05
C TRP A 241 -71.13 -68.11 -40.53
N VAL A 242 -72.20 -67.37 -40.89
CA VAL A 242 -72.38 -66.86 -42.24
C VAL A 242 -71.32 -65.82 -42.59
N LYS A 243 -70.88 -64.97 -41.66
CA LYS A 243 -69.76 -64.03 -41.90
C LYS A 243 -68.45 -64.77 -42.14
N GLN A 244 -68.17 -65.83 -41.38
CA GLN A 244 -66.98 -66.67 -41.61
C GLN A 244 -67.05 -67.34 -42.99
N GLY A 245 -68.22 -67.88 -43.36
CA GLY A 245 -68.46 -68.45 -44.68
C GLY A 245 -68.37 -67.43 -45.82
N HIS A 246 -68.83 -66.19 -45.58
CA HIS A 246 -68.78 -65.08 -46.55
C HIS A 246 -67.35 -64.80 -47.01
N THR A 247 -66.39 -64.79 -46.09
CA THR A 247 -64.97 -64.64 -46.43
C THR A 247 -64.49 -65.70 -47.42
N HIS A 248 -64.85 -66.97 -47.20
CA HIS A 248 -64.48 -68.06 -48.10
C HIS A 248 -65.22 -68.02 -49.45
N VAL A 249 -66.48 -67.55 -49.47
CA VAL A 249 -67.27 -67.40 -50.69
C VAL A 249 -66.65 -66.36 -51.63
N SER A 250 -66.10 -65.27 -51.10
CA SER A 250 -65.40 -64.26 -51.90
C SER A 250 -64.16 -64.79 -52.64
N GLU A 251 -63.53 -65.84 -52.13
CA GLU A 251 -62.33 -66.47 -52.72
C GLU A 251 -62.66 -67.63 -53.68
N ALA A 252 -63.90 -68.12 -53.68
CA ALA A 252 -64.28 -69.37 -54.35
C ALA A 252 -64.82 -69.19 -55.79
N GLU A 253 -64.59 -68.04 -56.43
CA GLU A 253 -64.91 -67.76 -57.85
C GLU A 253 -66.33 -68.19 -58.32
N GLY A 254 -67.35 -67.99 -57.48
CA GLY A 254 -68.75 -68.30 -57.81
C GLY A 254 -69.20 -69.74 -57.54
N VAL A 255 -68.33 -70.57 -56.94
CA VAL A 255 -68.66 -71.92 -56.45
C VAL A 255 -68.88 -71.88 -54.94
N CYS A 256 -69.87 -72.62 -54.44
CA CYS A 256 -70.12 -72.73 -53.00
C CYS A 256 -68.99 -73.54 -52.32
N PRO A 257 -68.28 -72.98 -51.32
CA PRO A 257 -67.17 -73.68 -50.65
C PRO A 257 -67.62 -74.89 -49.81
N PHE A 258 -68.92 -75.05 -49.57
CA PHE A 258 -69.46 -76.15 -48.73
C PHE A 258 -69.99 -77.32 -49.57
N CYS A 259 -70.92 -77.05 -50.50
CA CYS A 259 -71.55 -78.10 -51.31
C CYS A 259 -70.94 -78.25 -52.71
N GLN A 260 -69.99 -77.38 -53.09
CA GLN A 260 -69.30 -77.38 -54.38
C GLN A 260 -70.21 -77.18 -55.61
N GLN A 261 -71.44 -76.68 -55.40
CA GLN A 261 -72.36 -76.30 -56.49
C GLN A 261 -72.15 -74.85 -56.91
N GLN A 262 -72.53 -74.53 -58.16
CA GLN A 262 -72.52 -73.14 -58.65
C GLN A 262 -73.51 -72.28 -57.84
N LEU A 263 -73.06 -71.11 -57.39
CA LEU A 263 -73.92 -70.18 -56.65
C LEU A 263 -74.94 -69.54 -57.59
N PRO A 264 -76.18 -69.29 -57.13
CA PRO A 264 -77.17 -68.54 -57.91
C PRO A 264 -76.66 -67.14 -58.28
N GLU A 265 -77.08 -66.65 -59.44
CA GLU A 265 -76.76 -65.29 -59.90
C GLU A 265 -77.23 -64.25 -58.85
N GLY A 266 -76.36 -63.28 -58.54
CA GLY A 266 -76.61 -62.25 -57.52
C GLY A 266 -76.51 -62.70 -56.05
N PHE A 267 -76.16 -63.97 -55.76
CA PHE A 267 -76.04 -64.44 -54.37
C PHE A 267 -74.93 -63.73 -53.57
N THR A 268 -73.78 -63.49 -54.18
CA THR A 268 -72.65 -62.78 -53.54
C THR A 268 -73.01 -61.33 -53.22
N GLU A 269 -73.77 -60.66 -54.10
CA GLU A 269 -74.28 -59.30 -53.86
C GLU A 269 -75.23 -59.28 -52.67
N LYS A 270 -76.16 -60.25 -52.57
CA LYS A 270 -77.04 -60.40 -51.41
C LYS A 270 -76.26 -60.62 -50.10
N LEU A 271 -75.17 -61.39 -50.12
CA LEU A 271 -74.30 -61.58 -48.94
C LEU A 271 -73.53 -60.31 -48.57
N ASN A 272 -73.03 -59.56 -49.54
CA ASN A 272 -72.38 -58.26 -49.31
C ASN A 272 -73.38 -57.22 -48.78
N ASP A 273 -74.62 -57.21 -49.28
CA ASP A 273 -75.69 -56.32 -48.79
C ASP A 273 -76.13 -56.67 -47.37
N TYR A 274 -76.05 -57.94 -46.99
CA TYR A 274 -76.25 -58.37 -45.60
C TYR A 274 -75.14 -57.84 -44.69
N PHE A 275 -73.87 -57.99 -45.06
CA PHE A 275 -72.73 -57.39 -44.32
C PHE A 275 -72.29 -56.04 -44.89
N ASN A 276 -73.20 -55.07 -44.81
CA ASN A 276 -73.01 -53.73 -45.38
C ASN A 276 -72.12 -52.80 -44.52
N GLU A 277 -72.02 -51.54 -44.94
CA GLU A 277 -71.27 -50.48 -44.25
C GLU A 277 -71.71 -50.27 -42.78
N HIS A 278 -72.96 -50.59 -42.41
CA HIS A 278 -73.42 -50.47 -41.03
C HIS A 278 -72.79 -51.53 -40.13
N TYR A 279 -72.75 -52.80 -40.57
CA TYR A 279 -72.08 -53.88 -39.85
C TYR A 279 -70.60 -53.57 -39.64
N GLU A 280 -69.90 -53.12 -40.69
CA GLU A 280 -68.48 -52.77 -40.60
C GLU A 280 -68.24 -51.56 -39.67
N LYS A 281 -69.14 -50.56 -39.65
CA LYS A 281 -69.09 -49.44 -38.69
C LYS A 281 -69.23 -49.90 -37.25
N GLU A 282 -70.16 -50.80 -36.96
CA GLU A 282 -70.35 -51.35 -35.61
C GLU A 282 -69.15 -52.19 -35.16
N MET A 283 -68.51 -52.94 -36.08
CA MET A 283 -67.27 -53.66 -35.79
C MET A 283 -66.09 -52.73 -35.49
N ILE A 284 -65.96 -51.61 -36.22
CA ILE A 284 -64.96 -50.57 -35.94
C ILE A 284 -65.24 -49.90 -34.59
N GLU A 285 -66.50 -49.57 -34.29
CA GLU A 285 -66.92 -49.00 -33.01
C GLU A 285 -66.61 -49.96 -31.85
N LEU A 286 -66.87 -51.26 -32.01
CA LEU A 286 -66.50 -52.29 -31.04
C LEU A 286 -64.98 -52.30 -30.79
N GLN A 287 -64.16 -52.33 -31.85
CA GLN A 287 -62.71 -52.36 -31.72
C GLN A 287 -62.19 -51.10 -30.99
N ASP A 288 -62.71 -49.93 -31.35
CA ASP A 288 -62.33 -48.67 -30.71
C ASP A 288 -62.68 -48.68 -29.22
N GLN A 289 -63.88 -49.12 -28.83
CA GLN A 289 -64.27 -49.18 -27.42
C GLN A 289 -63.43 -50.19 -26.61
N VAL A 290 -63.05 -51.33 -27.20
CA VAL A 290 -62.13 -52.29 -26.55
C VAL A 290 -60.76 -51.65 -26.29
N GLU A 291 -60.23 -50.91 -27.27
CA GLU A 291 -58.93 -50.26 -27.13
C GLU A 291 -58.96 -49.06 -26.17
N GLN A 292 -60.06 -48.31 -26.16
CA GLN A 292 -60.30 -47.28 -25.16
C GLN A 292 -60.36 -47.87 -23.74
N TYR A 293 -61.05 -49.00 -23.54
CA TYR A 293 -61.08 -49.69 -22.26
C TYR A 293 -59.66 -50.05 -21.80
N LYS A 294 -58.87 -50.72 -22.65
CA LYS A 294 -57.50 -51.15 -22.31
C LYS A 294 -56.62 -49.96 -21.92
N ARG A 295 -56.73 -48.84 -22.65
CA ARG A 295 -55.99 -47.61 -22.36
C ARG A 295 -56.36 -47.02 -21.00
N TYR A 296 -57.65 -46.88 -20.69
CA TYR A 296 -58.10 -46.33 -19.41
C TYR A 296 -57.79 -47.28 -18.25
N TYR A 297 -57.88 -48.59 -18.46
CA TYR A 297 -57.47 -49.57 -17.47
C TYR A 297 -55.97 -49.49 -17.16
N HIS A 298 -55.12 -49.37 -18.17
CA HIS A 298 -53.67 -49.22 -17.96
C HIS A 298 -53.32 -47.94 -17.18
N TYR A 299 -54.05 -46.85 -17.40
CA TYR A 299 -53.90 -45.64 -16.60
C TYR A 299 -54.24 -45.87 -15.13
N LEU A 300 -55.37 -46.53 -14.85
CA LEU A 300 -55.77 -46.93 -13.50
C LEU A 300 -54.71 -47.82 -12.84
N GLU A 301 -54.23 -48.84 -13.56
CA GLU A 301 -53.21 -49.77 -13.09
C GLU A 301 -51.95 -49.04 -12.62
N ASN A 302 -51.44 -48.11 -13.43
CA ASN A 302 -50.27 -47.32 -13.07
C ASN A 302 -50.51 -46.49 -11.79
N GLN A 303 -51.69 -45.87 -11.64
CA GLN A 303 -52.03 -45.11 -10.43
C GLN A 303 -52.04 -45.99 -9.18
N VAL A 304 -52.62 -47.20 -9.25
CA VAL A 304 -52.65 -48.12 -8.11
C VAL A 304 -51.25 -48.64 -7.77
N GLN A 305 -50.43 -48.94 -8.78
CA GLN A 305 -49.05 -49.38 -8.56
C GLN A 305 -48.17 -48.28 -7.95
N GLU A 306 -48.33 -47.02 -8.37
CA GLU A 306 -47.62 -45.88 -7.74
C GLU A 306 -47.97 -45.73 -6.26
N LEU A 307 -49.24 -45.93 -5.87
CA LEU A 307 -49.65 -45.93 -4.46
C LEU A 307 -48.96 -47.04 -3.67
N LEU A 308 -48.87 -48.26 -4.22
CA LEU A 308 -48.22 -49.40 -3.58
C LEU A 308 -46.70 -49.21 -3.41
N LEU A 309 -46.05 -48.43 -4.28
CA LEU A 309 -44.63 -48.08 -4.17
C LEU A 309 -44.32 -46.98 -3.15
N THR A 310 -45.36 -46.37 -2.55
CA THR A 310 -45.22 -45.26 -1.59
C THR A 310 -44.75 -45.71 -0.19
N ASP A 311 -44.58 -47.02 0.03
CA ASP A 311 -44.18 -47.70 1.28
C ASP A 311 -42.95 -47.08 2.00
N LYS A 312 -42.04 -46.44 1.26
CA LYS A 312 -40.86 -45.79 1.86
C LYS A 312 -41.10 -44.38 2.44
N LYS A 313 -42.27 -43.77 2.24
CA LYS A 313 -42.52 -42.35 2.60
C LYS A 313 -43.79 -42.07 3.38
N ASN A 314 -44.80 -42.94 3.38
CA ASN A 314 -46.07 -42.66 4.03
C ASN A 314 -46.55 -43.86 4.87
N THR A 315 -46.40 -43.76 6.19
CA THR A 315 -46.82 -44.80 7.15
C THR A 315 -48.33 -44.84 7.41
N TYR A 316 -49.11 -43.93 6.83
CA TYR A 316 -50.54 -43.82 7.09
C TYR A 316 -51.42 -44.66 6.16
N LEU A 317 -50.89 -45.18 5.06
CA LEU A 317 -51.63 -46.04 4.12
C LEU A 317 -51.66 -47.50 4.57
N ASN A 318 -52.82 -48.14 4.45
CA ASN A 318 -52.98 -49.58 4.58
C ASN A 318 -52.70 -50.25 3.22
N LEU A 319 -51.43 -50.57 2.98
CA LEU A 319 -50.98 -51.16 1.72
C LEU A 319 -51.55 -52.56 1.49
N ASP A 320 -51.79 -53.33 2.56
CA ASP A 320 -52.41 -54.65 2.47
C ASP A 320 -53.84 -54.56 1.93
N LEU A 321 -54.62 -53.57 2.40
CA LEU A 321 -55.97 -53.32 1.90
C LEU A 321 -55.95 -52.95 0.41
N ILE A 322 -55.07 -52.01 0.02
CA ILE A 322 -54.95 -51.57 -1.38
C ILE A 322 -54.53 -52.74 -2.27
N SER A 323 -53.57 -53.56 -1.83
CA SER A 323 -53.12 -54.74 -2.57
C SER A 323 -54.25 -55.75 -2.76
N GLN A 324 -55.06 -56.02 -1.72
CA GLN A 324 -56.22 -56.91 -1.85
C GLN A 324 -57.26 -56.40 -2.84
N GLN A 325 -57.56 -55.09 -2.82
CA GLN A 325 -58.50 -54.51 -3.80
C GLN A 325 -57.92 -54.55 -5.22
N TYR A 326 -56.62 -54.32 -5.38
CA TYR A 326 -55.96 -54.36 -6.68
C TYR A 326 -56.00 -55.76 -7.32
N GLU A 327 -55.80 -56.83 -6.54
CA GLU A 327 -55.95 -58.21 -7.03
C GLU A 327 -57.37 -58.50 -7.55
N LEU A 328 -58.40 -57.95 -6.89
CA LEU A 328 -59.78 -58.06 -7.36
C LEU A 328 -59.99 -57.30 -8.68
N ILE A 329 -59.40 -56.11 -8.80
CA ILE A 329 -59.43 -55.31 -10.04
C ILE A 329 -58.74 -56.08 -11.19
N LEU A 330 -57.56 -56.66 -10.95
CA LEU A 330 -56.83 -57.47 -11.93
C LEU A 330 -57.66 -58.65 -12.42
N SER A 331 -58.31 -59.38 -11.49
CA SER A 331 -59.15 -60.54 -11.81
C SER A 331 -60.36 -60.14 -12.68
N LYS A 332 -61.05 -59.04 -12.33
CA LYS A 332 -62.19 -58.54 -13.11
C LYS A 332 -61.78 -58.06 -14.50
N ASN A 333 -60.63 -57.41 -14.61
CA ASN A 333 -60.09 -57.00 -15.89
C ASN A 333 -59.76 -58.19 -16.79
N ALA A 334 -59.10 -59.22 -16.26
CA ALA A 334 -58.80 -60.44 -17.01
C ALA A 334 -60.08 -61.08 -17.58
N HIS A 335 -61.17 -61.08 -16.80
CA HIS A 335 -62.47 -61.56 -17.27
C HIS A 335 -63.07 -60.66 -18.37
N ASN A 336 -63.01 -59.33 -18.23
CA ASN A 336 -63.50 -58.41 -19.26
C ASN A 336 -62.70 -58.55 -20.58
N LEU A 337 -61.39 -58.81 -20.50
CA LEU A 337 -60.57 -59.08 -21.68
C LEU A 337 -61.02 -60.36 -22.42
N ASP A 338 -61.38 -61.40 -21.69
CA ASP A 338 -61.97 -62.61 -22.27
C ASP A 338 -63.33 -62.33 -22.91
N LEU A 339 -64.19 -61.56 -22.24
CA LEU A 339 -65.48 -61.13 -22.81
C LEU A 339 -65.30 -60.33 -24.11
N PHE A 340 -64.31 -59.43 -24.19
CA PHE A 340 -64.01 -58.72 -25.44
C PHE A 340 -63.60 -59.66 -26.55
N GLN A 341 -62.73 -60.64 -26.25
CA GLN A 341 -62.33 -61.64 -27.23
C GLN A 341 -63.54 -62.43 -27.73
N GLN A 342 -64.41 -62.88 -26.81
CA GLN A 342 -65.66 -63.57 -27.16
C GLN A 342 -66.53 -62.69 -28.09
N LYS A 343 -66.75 -61.42 -27.73
CA LYS A 343 -67.55 -60.46 -28.51
C LYS A 343 -66.94 -60.17 -29.89
N GLN A 344 -65.63 -60.10 -30.01
CA GLN A 344 -64.95 -59.91 -31.30
C GLN A 344 -65.06 -61.15 -32.19
N THR A 345 -64.98 -62.36 -31.62
CA THR A 345 -65.13 -63.62 -32.37
C THR A 345 -66.58 -63.98 -32.70
N HIS A 346 -67.52 -63.55 -31.86
CA HIS A 346 -68.95 -63.76 -31.98
C HIS A 346 -69.73 -62.43 -31.84
N PRO A 347 -69.64 -61.51 -32.83
CA PRO A 347 -70.25 -60.19 -32.74
C PRO A 347 -71.77 -60.19 -32.54
N SER A 348 -72.44 -61.26 -32.98
CA SER A 348 -73.88 -61.43 -32.79
C SER A 348 -74.29 -61.65 -31.34
N HIS A 349 -73.38 -62.02 -30.43
CA HIS A 349 -73.69 -62.28 -29.03
C HIS A 349 -73.45 -61.04 -28.16
N PRO A 350 -74.42 -60.60 -27.32
CA PRO A 350 -74.20 -59.52 -26.37
C PRO A 350 -73.32 -59.98 -25.20
N ILE A 351 -72.51 -59.07 -24.66
CA ILE A 351 -71.70 -59.29 -23.45
C ILE A 351 -72.03 -58.21 -22.40
N GLU A 352 -71.82 -58.55 -21.12
CA GLU A 352 -71.95 -57.64 -19.99
C GLU A 352 -70.62 -57.57 -19.24
N LEU A 353 -70.03 -56.38 -19.18
CA LEU A 353 -68.72 -56.18 -18.54
C LEU A 353 -68.86 -56.07 -17.03
N LEU A 354 -67.88 -56.62 -16.31
CA LEU A 354 -67.81 -56.51 -14.87
C LEU A 354 -67.25 -55.15 -14.47
N THR A 355 -67.97 -54.44 -13.59
CA THR A 355 -67.51 -53.17 -13.03
C THR A 355 -66.47 -53.36 -11.93
N ILE A 356 -65.58 -52.38 -11.79
CA ILE A 356 -64.56 -52.32 -10.74
C ILE A 356 -64.76 -51.14 -9.77
N ALA A 357 -65.84 -50.36 -9.94
CA ALA A 357 -66.04 -49.09 -9.23
C ALA A 357 -65.98 -49.25 -7.71
N ALA A 358 -66.68 -50.25 -7.16
CA ALA A 358 -66.70 -50.50 -5.72
C ALA A 358 -65.30 -50.77 -5.12
N PHE A 359 -64.39 -51.41 -5.86
CA PHE A 359 -63.03 -51.69 -5.37
C PHE A 359 -62.17 -50.42 -5.39
N VAL A 360 -62.35 -49.56 -6.41
CA VAL A 360 -61.68 -48.26 -6.49
C VAL A 360 -62.20 -47.30 -5.42
N ASP A 361 -63.49 -47.35 -5.09
CA ASP A 361 -64.07 -46.56 -4.00
C ASP A 361 -63.44 -46.91 -2.64
N VAL A 362 -63.22 -48.20 -2.36
CA VAL A 362 -62.51 -48.64 -1.14
C VAL A 362 -61.08 -48.09 -1.09
N ILE A 363 -60.35 -48.11 -2.21
CA ILE A 363 -59.00 -47.50 -2.29
C ILE A 363 -59.07 -45.98 -2.05
N ASN A 364 -60.07 -45.31 -2.62
CA ASN A 364 -60.25 -43.87 -2.45
C ASN A 364 -60.65 -43.47 -1.02
N GLU A 365 -61.45 -44.27 -0.32
CA GLU A 365 -61.77 -44.08 1.09
C GLU A 365 -60.52 -44.20 1.98
N GLU A 366 -59.67 -45.17 1.68
CA GLU A 366 -58.38 -45.36 2.34
C GLU A 366 -57.42 -44.18 2.10
N ILE A 367 -57.37 -43.63 0.88
CA ILE A 367 -56.64 -42.40 0.56
C ILE A 367 -57.16 -41.20 1.38
N VAL A 368 -58.48 -41.06 1.55
CA VAL A 368 -59.07 -40.00 2.38
C VAL A 368 -58.62 -40.13 3.83
N ARG A 369 -58.73 -41.33 4.41
CA ARG A 369 -58.28 -41.62 5.77
C ARG A 369 -56.80 -41.27 5.97
N ALA A 370 -55.94 -41.68 5.03
CA ALA A 370 -54.52 -41.36 5.10
C ALA A 370 -54.25 -39.84 5.01
N ASN A 371 -54.96 -39.13 4.13
CA ASN A 371 -54.86 -37.68 3.99
C ASN A 371 -55.29 -36.92 5.26
N GLU A 372 -56.28 -37.39 6.00
CA GLU A 372 -56.65 -36.81 7.30
C GLU A 372 -55.50 -36.92 8.32
N GLN A 373 -54.80 -38.06 8.35
CA GLN A 373 -53.62 -38.24 9.21
C GLN A 373 -52.45 -37.37 8.77
N ILE A 374 -52.20 -37.24 7.46
CA ILE A 374 -51.20 -36.33 6.89
C ILE A 374 -51.50 -34.88 7.26
N GLN A 375 -52.77 -34.47 7.22
CA GLN A 375 -53.19 -33.12 7.63
C GLN A 375 -52.87 -32.87 9.11
N GLN A 376 -53.24 -33.81 9.99
CA GLN A 376 -52.95 -33.70 11.43
C GLN A 376 -51.43 -33.60 11.71
N HIS A 377 -50.64 -34.44 11.04
CA HIS A 377 -49.17 -34.39 11.11
C HIS A 377 -48.63 -33.05 10.62
N ASN A 378 -49.06 -32.58 9.45
CA ASN A 378 -48.57 -31.33 8.86
C ASN A 378 -48.95 -30.10 9.71
N THR A 379 -50.16 -30.05 10.26
CA THR A 379 -50.59 -28.99 11.18
C THR A 379 -49.78 -29.01 12.48
N PHE A 380 -49.44 -30.20 13.00
CA PHE A 380 -48.57 -30.32 14.16
C PHE A 380 -47.14 -29.82 13.88
N ILE A 381 -46.58 -30.11 12.70
CA ILE A 381 -45.27 -29.59 12.28
C ILE A 381 -45.31 -28.06 12.08
N GLU A 382 -46.36 -27.51 11.48
CA GLU A 382 -46.51 -26.06 11.27
C GLU A 382 -46.56 -25.29 12.60
N ASN A 383 -47.38 -25.75 13.54
CA ASN A 383 -47.41 -25.19 14.89
C ASN A 383 -46.05 -25.30 15.60
N ARG A 384 -45.29 -26.38 15.37
CA ARG A 384 -43.92 -26.53 15.91
C ARG A 384 -42.93 -25.55 15.29
N VAL A 385 -43.00 -25.26 14.00
CA VAL A 385 -42.13 -24.28 13.33
C VAL A 385 -42.40 -22.88 13.85
N ASP A 386 -43.67 -22.49 13.96
CA ASP A 386 -44.05 -21.17 14.49
C ASP A 386 -43.65 -21.01 15.96
N GLU A 387 -43.92 -22.02 16.80
CA GLU A 387 -43.46 -22.04 18.19
C GLU A 387 -41.94 -22.09 18.31
N GLY A 388 -41.25 -22.76 17.38
CA GLY A 388 -39.79 -22.78 17.27
C GLY A 388 -39.22 -21.39 16.97
N ASN A 389 -39.79 -20.66 16.01
CA ASN A 389 -39.40 -19.29 15.67
C ASN A 389 -39.66 -18.30 16.82
N LYS A 390 -40.82 -18.44 17.49
CA LYS A 390 -41.12 -17.66 18.71
C LYS A 390 -40.11 -17.96 19.81
N LEU A 391 -39.78 -19.23 20.03
CA LEU A 391 -38.79 -19.64 21.03
C LEU A 391 -37.39 -19.12 20.71
N ILE A 392 -36.96 -19.16 19.44
CA ILE A 392 -35.68 -18.58 19.01
C ILE A 392 -35.64 -17.08 19.32
N THR A 393 -36.71 -16.34 19.04
CA THR A 393 -36.82 -14.92 19.39
C THR A 393 -36.69 -14.70 20.91
N GLN A 394 -37.42 -15.48 21.71
CA GLN A 394 -37.37 -15.38 23.18
C GLN A 394 -35.99 -15.74 23.76
N ILE A 395 -35.27 -16.68 23.14
CA ILE A 395 -33.88 -16.99 23.50
C ILE A 395 -32.98 -15.77 23.24
N TRP A 396 -33.13 -15.09 22.11
CA TRP A 396 -32.35 -13.88 21.82
C TRP A 396 -32.70 -12.73 22.76
N ASP A 397 -33.97 -12.57 23.15
CA ASP A 397 -34.38 -11.59 24.16
C ASP A 397 -33.75 -11.87 25.53
N PHE A 398 -33.64 -13.14 25.92
CA PHE A 398 -32.93 -13.56 27.12
C PHE A 398 -31.42 -13.24 27.03
N ILE A 399 -30.77 -13.57 25.91
CA ILE A 399 -29.34 -13.27 25.70
C ILE A 399 -29.08 -11.76 25.75
N TRP A 400 -29.98 -10.94 25.21
CA TRP A 400 -29.91 -9.48 25.34
C TRP A 400 -29.97 -9.02 26.79
N SER A 401 -30.96 -9.52 27.55
CA SER A 401 -31.13 -9.19 28.97
C SER A 401 -29.89 -9.52 29.79
N GLU A 402 -29.29 -10.69 29.55
CA GLU A 402 -28.04 -11.11 30.21
C GLU A 402 -26.86 -10.19 29.86
N ASN A 403 -26.86 -9.58 28.67
CA ASN A 403 -25.79 -8.70 28.21
C ASN A 403 -26.07 -7.21 28.42
N GLN A 404 -27.18 -6.84 29.08
CA GLN A 404 -27.67 -5.46 29.11
C GLN A 404 -26.63 -4.46 29.61
N GLN A 405 -25.93 -4.77 30.71
CA GLN A 405 -24.92 -3.88 31.29
C GLN A 405 -23.74 -3.64 30.34
N ASN A 406 -23.28 -4.69 29.65
CA ASN A 406 -22.19 -4.58 28.67
C ASN A 406 -22.65 -3.80 27.44
N HIS A 407 -23.89 -4.00 27.00
CA HIS A 407 -24.48 -3.25 25.89
C HIS A 407 -24.62 -1.75 26.22
N GLU A 408 -25.10 -1.41 27.42
CA GLU A 408 -25.19 -0.02 27.88
C GLU A 408 -23.81 0.65 27.96
N LYS A 409 -22.80 -0.08 28.48
CA LYS A 409 -21.39 0.37 28.46
C LYS A 409 -20.92 0.63 27.02
N TYR A 410 -21.14 -0.32 26.12
CA TYR A 410 -20.75 -0.22 24.72
C TYR A 410 -21.35 1.01 24.05
N VAL A 411 -22.68 1.19 24.13
CA VAL A 411 -23.39 2.32 23.50
C VAL A 411 -22.90 3.67 24.05
N ARG A 412 -22.64 3.75 25.35
CA ARG A 412 -22.15 4.99 25.98
C ARG A 412 -20.77 5.38 25.45
N ILE A 413 -19.87 4.41 25.32
CA ILE A 413 -18.51 4.67 24.82
C ILE A 413 -18.57 4.97 23.32
N ASP A 414 -19.30 4.18 22.54
CA ASP A 414 -19.50 4.32 21.09
C ASP A 414 -20.05 5.71 20.71
N TYR A 415 -21.05 6.20 21.44
CA TYR A 415 -21.59 7.54 21.25
C TYR A 415 -20.55 8.65 21.53
N ARG A 416 -19.78 8.50 22.61
CA ARG A 416 -18.75 9.48 23.01
C ARG A 416 -17.58 9.50 22.03
N THR A 417 -17.08 8.33 21.62
CA THR A 417 -15.97 8.21 20.67
C THR A 417 -16.39 8.65 19.28
N GLY A 418 -17.59 8.26 18.81
CA GLY A 418 -18.14 8.66 17.52
C GLY A 418 -18.26 10.19 17.40
N ARG A 419 -18.88 10.85 18.39
CA ARG A 419 -18.98 12.33 18.44
C ARG A 419 -17.61 13.01 18.42
N ALA A 420 -16.63 12.45 19.12
CA ALA A 420 -15.27 12.99 19.14
C ALA A 420 -14.57 12.84 17.78
N ILE A 421 -14.70 11.67 17.14
CA ILE A 421 -14.16 11.38 15.81
C ILE A 421 -14.76 12.32 14.77
N ASP A 422 -16.07 12.54 14.77
CA ASP A 422 -16.76 13.43 13.84
C ASP A 422 -16.25 14.87 13.97
N ASN A 423 -16.24 15.40 15.20
CA ASN A 423 -15.76 16.76 15.47
C ASN A 423 -14.29 16.97 15.10
N LEU A 424 -13.42 16.00 15.43
CA LEU A 424 -12.00 16.05 15.07
C LEU A 424 -11.81 15.98 13.56
N SER A 425 -12.58 15.15 12.86
CA SER A 425 -12.50 15.00 11.40
C SER A 425 -12.92 16.28 10.68
N VAL A 426 -14.00 16.93 11.12
CA VAL A 426 -14.44 18.24 10.59
C VAL A 426 -13.37 19.31 10.81
N THR A 427 -12.84 19.41 12.04
CA THR A 427 -11.81 20.41 12.37
C THR A 427 -10.53 20.18 11.57
N LEU A 428 -10.12 18.93 11.40
CA LEU A 428 -8.94 18.56 10.62
C LEU A 428 -9.10 18.93 9.14
N ALA A 429 -10.29 18.70 8.55
CA ALA A 429 -10.59 19.09 7.19
C ALA A 429 -10.53 20.63 7.00
N GLN A 430 -11.10 21.39 7.95
CA GLN A 430 -11.03 22.84 7.94
C GLN A 430 -9.58 23.35 7.98
N LYS A 431 -8.74 22.80 8.86
CA LYS A 431 -7.33 23.19 8.98
C LYS A 431 -6.49 22.84 7.73
N LYS A 432 -6.77 21.68 7.09
CA LYS A 432 -6.13 21.33 5.82
C LYS A 432 -6.49 22.32 4.71
N ASN A 433 -7.75 22.74 4.63
CA ASN A 433 -8.19 23.75 3.66
C ASN A 433 -7.56 25.12 3.95
N GLU A 434 -7.45 25.51 5.23
CA GLU A 434 -6.75 26.72 5.65
C GLU A 434 -5.28 26.72 5.19
N ARG A 435 -4.56 25.60 5.36
CA ARG A 435 -3.18 25.45 4.87
C ARG A 435 -3.07 25.69 3.36
N VAL A 436 -3.91 25.00 2.57
CA VAL A 436 -3.89 25.11 1.11
C VAL A 436 -4.19 26.54 0.64
N ALA A 437 -5.12 27.23 1.30
CA ALA A 437 -5.42 28.63 0.99
C ALA A 437 -4.22 29.56 1.29
N LEU A 438 -3.54 29.36 2.42
CA LEU A 438 -2.35 30.13 2.78
C LEU A 438 -1.19 29.89 1.82
N GLU A 439 -0.92 28.63 1.46
CA GLU A 439 0.11 28.24 0.48
C GLU A 439 -0.17 28.86 -0.90
N SER A 440 -1.42 28.83 -1.35
CA SER A 440 -1.82 29.44 -2.63
C SER A 440 -1.62 30.96 -2.65
N GLU A 441 -1.94 31.62 -1.54
CA GLU A 441 -1.74 33.07 -1.40
C GLU A 441 -0.26 33.45 -1.35
N ILE A 442 0.59 32.63 -0.72
CA ILE A 442 2.05 32.80 -0.74
C ILE A 442 2.55 32.72 -2.20
N HIS A 443 2.14 31.70 -2.96
CA HIS A 443 2.56 31.55 -4.36
C HIS A 443 2.11 32.75 -5.21
N ARG A 444 0.88 33.25 -5.00
CA ARG A 444 0.37 34.43 -5.71
C ARG A 444 1.19 35.68 -5.41
N LEU A 445 1.55 35.89 -4.14
CA LEU A 445 2.39 37.02 -3.72
C LEU A 445 3.81 36.90 -4.26
N GLU A 446 4.37 35.69 -4.31
CA GLU A 446 5.68 35.43 -4.94
C GLU A 446 5.64 35.82 -6.42
N ALA A 447 4.72 35.26 -7.21
CA ALA A 447 4.63 35.54 -8.65
C ALA A 447 4.50 37.03 -9.03
N GLN A 448 3.90 37.86 -8.16
CA GLN A 448 3.72 39.29 -8.41
C GLN A 448 5.02 40.11 -8.39
N ILE A 449 6.05 39.67 -7.67
CA ILE A 449 7.25 40.47 -7.41
C ILE A 449 8.53 39.85 -7.96
N THR A 450 8.39 38.84 -8.82
CA THR A 450 9.51 38.07 -9.33
C THR A 450 9.96 38.53 -10.68
N SER A 451 11.24 38.86 -10.76
CA SER A 451 11.90 39.21 -12.01
C SER A 451 13.27 38.56 -12.06
N VAL A 452 13.71 38.28 -13.29
CA VAL A 452 15.06 37.79 -13.59
C VAL A 452 16.08 38.94 -13.71
N ILE A 453 15.62 40.19 -13.89
CA ILE A 453 16.46 41.38 -14.09
C ILE A 453 17.32 41.71 -12.86
N PRO A 454 16.79 41.68 -11.61
CA PRO A 454 17.60 41.97 -10.42
C PRO A 454 18.80 41.01 -10.28
N SER A 455 18.59 39.72 -10.56
CA SER A 455 19.64 38.70 -10.53
C SER A 455 20.74 39.00 -11.54
N VAL A 456 20.39 39.30 -12.80
CA VAL A 456 21.36 39.63 -13.86
C VAL A 456 22.15 40.88 -13.53
N ASN A 457 21.47 41.93 -13.07
CA ASN A 457 22.13 43.19 -12.72
C ASN A 457 23.13 43.00 -11.58
N GLU A 458 22.78 42.22 -10.56
CA GLU A 458 23.68 41.94 -9.43
C GLU A 458 24.84 41.02 -9.83
N MET A 459 24.59 39.98 -10.63
CA MET A 459 25.66 39.14 -11.19
C MET A 459 26.65 39.99 -12.01
N ASN A 460 26.15 40.84 -12.91
CA ASN A 460 26.99 41.74 -13.72
C ASN A 460 27.68 42.83 -12.90
N ARG A 461 27.12 43.24 -11.75
CA ARG A 461 27.77 44.15 -10.80
C ARG A 461 28.96 43.46 -10.16
N LEU A 462 28.79 42.21 -9.71
CA LEU A 462 29.84 41.43 -9.08
C LEU A 462 30.96 41.08 -10.08
N LEU A 463 30.63 40.66 -11.31
CA LEU A 463 31.62 40.45 -12.37
C LEU A 463 32.53 41.68 -12.56
N ARG A 464 31.94 42.88 -12.67
CA ARG A 464 32.69 44.13 -12.80
C ARG A 464 33.52 44.47 -11.55
N ALA A 465 32.97 44.26 -10.36
CA ALA A 465 33.67 44.55 -9.10
C ALA A 465 34.94 43.69 -8.94
N TYR A 466 34.93 42.47 -9.49
CA TYR A 466 36.08 41.56 -9.48
C TYR A 466 36.91 41.62 -10.78
N HIS A 467 36.78 42.69 -11.57
CA HIS A 467 37.55 42.95 -12.80
C HIS A 467 37.34 41.96 -13.96
N PHE A 468 36.23 41.19 -13.95
CA PHE A 468 35.77 40.43 -15.11
C PHE A 468 34.92 41.34 -16.02
N THR A 469 35.56 42.06 -16.93
CA THR A 469 34.90 43.05 -17.82
C THR A 469 34.80 42.61 -19.29
N ASN A 470 35.41 41.49 -19.64
CA ASN A 470 35.47 40.92 -21.00
C ASN A 470 34.21 40.14 -21.40
N PHE A 471 33.29 39.86 -20.48
CA PHE A 471 31.98 39.25 -20.73
C PHE A 471 30.93 39.71 -19.69
N LYS A 472 29.64 39.46 -19.97
CA LYS A 472 28.52 39.75 -19.07
C LYS A 472 27.33 38.80 -19.32
N PHE A 473 26.46 38.65 -18.33
CA PHE A 473 25.15 38.03 -18.50
C PHE A 473 24.22 38.96 -19.29
N ALA A 474 23.55 38.43 -20.31
CA ALA A 474 22.51 39.11 -21.09
C ALA A 474 21.24 38.26 -21.16
N HIS A 475 20.09 38.89 -21.31
CA HIS A 475 18.81 38.20 -21.50
C HIS A 475 18.71 37.62 -22.91
N THR A 476 18.08 36.44 -23.05
CA THR A 476 17.79 35.86 -24.36
C THR A 476 16.39 36.23 -24.85
N GLN A 477 16.09 35.92 -26.11
CA GLN A 477 14.75 36.13 -26.69
C GLN A 477 13.70 35.19 -26.08
N SER A 478 14.14 34.09 -25.45
CA SER A 478 13.29 33.23 -24.63
C SER A 478 13.06 33.90 -23.27
N GLN A 479 11.81 34.26 -22.96
CA GLN A 479 11.48 34.95 -21.72
C GLN A 479 12.02 34.18 -20.52
N GLY A 480 12.92 34.82 -19.76
CA GLY A 480 13.40 34.30 -18.49
C GLY A 480 14.71 33.51 -18.52
N ASN A 481 15.46 33.46 -19.64
CA ASN A 481 16.79 32.84 -19.68
C ASN A 481 17.93 33.84 -19.94
N TYR A 482 19.17 33.40 -19.72
CA TYR A 482 20.41 34.19 -19.85
C TYR A 482 21.39 33.56 -20.85
N ARG A 483 22.28 34.40 -21.40
CA ARG A 483 23.53 34.00 -22.08
C ARG A 483 24.70 34.82 -21.58
N LEU A 484 25.90 34.28 -21.74
CA LEU A 484 27.14 35.00 -21.52
C LEU A 484 27.60 35.57 -22.87
N ILE A 485 27.64 36.90 -22.97
CA ILE A 485 28.08 37.59 -24.18
C ILE A 485 29.35 38.40 -23.92
N ARG A 486 30.19 38.50 -24.95
CA ARG A 486 31.36 39.38 -25.02
C ARG A 486 30.90 40.84 -25.22
N SER A 487 31.84 41.77 -25.06
CA SER A 487 31.55 43.22 -25.23
C SER A 487 31.11 43.61 -26.65
N ASN A 488 31.48 42.82 -27.66
CA ASN A 488 31.05 42.95 -29.05
C ASN A 488 29.67 42.30 -29.34
N GLY A 489 29.03 41.67 -28.35
CA GLY A 489 27.73 41.02 -28.49
C GLY A 489 27.77 39.55 -28.92
N GLU A 490 28.95 38.98 -29.16
CA GLU A 490 29.10 37.56 -29.50
C GLU A 490 28.97 36.66 -28.26
N ASP A 491 28.46 35.44 -28.44
CA ASP A 491 28.41 34.44 -27.38
C ASP A 491 29.84 34.02 -26.95
N VAL A 492 30.02 33.84 -25.64
CA VAL A 492 31.34 33.56 -25.05
C VAL A 492 31.89 32.17 -25.44
N ASN A 493 31.04 31.19 -25.82
CA ASN A 493 31.44 29.84 -26.22
C ASN A 493 32.50 29.20 -25.28
N GLN A 494 33.45 28.40 -25.81
CA GLN A 494 34.52 27.74 -25.05
C GLN A 494 35.71 28.68 -24.70
N THR A 495 35.54 30.01 -24.77
CA THR A 495 36.67 30.94 -24.62
C THR A 495 36.88 31.45 -23.20
N LEU A 496 36.15 30.93 -22.21
CA LEU A 496 36.40 31.20 -20.80
C LEU A 496 37.59 30.39 -20.30
N SER A 497 38.47 31.04 -19.55
CA SER A 497 39.44 30.36 -18.70
C SER A 497 38.75 29.55 -17.60
N GLU A 498 39.45 28.56 -17.05
CA GLU A 498 38.94 27.74 -15.94
C GLU A 498 38.56 28.60 -14.73
N GLY A 499 39.32 29.66 -14.45
CA GLY A 499 39.01 30.63 -13.38
C GLY A 499 37.71 31.40 -13.64
N GLU A 500 37.54 31.94 -14.85
CA GLU A 500 36.30 32.64 -15.24
C GLU A 500 35.08 31.71 -15.18
N LYS A 501 35.21 30.49 -15.72
CA LYS A 501 34.14 29.49 -15.70
C LYS A 501 33.74 29.14 -14.27
N THR A 502 34.71 28.88 -13.40
CA THR A 502 34.47 28.59 -11.97
C THR A 502 33.77 29.76 -11.31
N PHE A 503 34.22 30.99 -11.53
CA PHE A 503 33.62 32.15 -10.89
C PHE A 503 32.19 32.41 -11.36
N VAL A 504 31.92 32.33 -12.66
CA VAL A 504 30.60 32.57 -13.24
C VAL A 504 29.58 31.54 -12.79
N THR A 505 29.96 30.26 -12.80
CA THR A 505 29.09 29.16 -12.40
C THR A 505 28.80 29.22 -10.90
N PHE A 506 29.79 29.56 -10.08
CA PHE A 506 29.62 29.77 -8.64
C PHE A 506 28.75 30.99 -8.34
N LEU A 507 28.94 32.10 -9.07
CA LEU A 507 28.13 33.29 -8.94
C LEU A 507 26.66 33.00 -9.26
N TYR A 508 26.40 32.29 -10.36
CA TYR A 508 25.06 31.82 -10.69
C TYR A 508 24.46 30.93 -9.59
N PHE A 509 25.23 29.98 -9.05
CA PHE A 509 24.80 29.14 -7.93
C PHE A 509 24.39 29.97 -6.71
N MET A 510 25.22 30.93 -6.31
CA MET A 510 24.92 31.83 -5.19
C MET A 510 23.63 32.62 -5.38
N HIS A 511 23.34 33.08 -6.60
CA HIS A 511 22.07 33.73 -6.90
C HIS A 511 20.90 32.75 -6.89
N LEU A 512 21.10 31.52 -7.34
CA LEU A 512 20.10 30.46 -7.28
C LEU A 512 19.75 30.08 -5.83
N LEU A 513 20.69 30.20 -4.89
CA LEU A 513 20.42 30.01 -3.47
C LEU A 513 19.44 31.04 -2.91
N ASN A 514 19.49 32.28 -3.42
CA ASN A 514 18.61 33.38 -3.00
C ASN A 514 17.37 33.55 -3.91
N GLY A 515 17.22 32.68 -4.91
CA GLY A 515 16.17 32.71 -5.92
C GLY A 515 15.62 31.33 -6.22
N SER A 516 15.03 31.21 -7.40
CA SER A 516 14.61 29.94 -7.99
C SER A 516 14.56 30.05 -9.51
N ASN A 517 14.70 28.93 -10.22
CA ASN A 517 14.39 28.88 -11.65
C ASN A 517 12.87 28.83 -11.92
N ASN A 518 12.05 28.76 -10.87
CA ASN A 518 10.59 28.87 -10.92
C ASN A 518 10.16 30.11 -10.11
N SER A 519 9.34 30.98 -10.71
CA SER A 519 8.80 32.19 -10.08
C SER A 519 8.07 31.91 -8.75
N ASP A 520 7.51 30.73 -8.60
CA ASP A 520 6.61 30.40 -7.49
C ASP A 520 7.31 29.73 -6.31
N LEU A 521 8.64 29.49 -6.39
CA LEU A 521 9.38 28.66 -5.42
C LEU A 521 10.64 29.35 -4.88
N ILE A 522 10.60 30.67 -4.69
CA ILE A 522 11.81 31.44 -4.36
C ILE A 522 12.15 31.34 -2.87
N THR A 523 11.12 31.30 -2.02
CA THR A 523 11.33 31.34 -0.57
C THR A 523 11.41 29.96 0.09
N GLU A 524 11.57 28.88 -0.68
CA GLU A 524 11.67 27.52 -0.14
C GLU A 524 12.89 27.34 0.77
N ASN A 525 12.66 26.72 1.94
CA ASN A 525 13.71 26.28 2.84
C ASN A 525 14.52 25.15 2.19
N LYS A 526 15.85 25.29 2.20
CA LYS A 526 16.75 24.38 1.46
C LYS A 526 17.96 23.95 2.29
N VAL A 527 18.50 22.78 1.93
CA VAL A 527 19.83 22.32 2.35
C VAL A 527 20.80 22.61 1.22
N VAL A 528 21.98 23.13 1.54
CA VAL A 528 22.99 23.50 0.54
C VAL A 528 24.24 22.66 0.75
N VAL A 529 24.76 22.12 -0.35
CA VAL A 529 26.02 21.39 -0.38
C VAL A 529 26.94 22.05 -1.38
N ILE A 530 28.14 22.43 -0.96
CA ILE A 530 29.16 23.00 -1.83
C ILE A 530 30.36 22.04 -1.79
N ASP A 531 30.65 21.43 -2.93
CA ASP A 531 31.69 20.41 -3.08
C ASP A 531 32.80 20.91 -3.99
N ASP A 532 33.98 21.13 -3.39
CA ASP A 532 35.20 21.61 -4.05
C ASP A 532 34.94 22.81 -4.98
N PRO A 533 34.52 23.98 -4.44
CA PRO A 533 34.07 25.10 -5.26
C PRO A 533 35.19 25.83 -6.03
N ILE A 534 36.44 25.42 -5.83
CA ILE A 534 37.62 26.05 -6.41
C ILE A 534 38.51 24.99 -7.06
N SER A 535 39.11 25.33 -8.21
CA SER A 535 40.22 24.55 -8.77
C SER A 535 41.53 25.04 -8.15
N SER A 536 42.50 24.15 -7.95
CA SER A 536 43.74 24.41 -7.21
C SER A 536 44.71 25.41 -7.87
N LEU A 537 44.38 25.97 -9.04
CA LEU A 537 45.32 26.69 -9.90
C LEU A 537 45.10 28.22 -9.97
N ASP A 538 43.95 28.75 -9.51
CA ASP A 538 43.66 30.19 -9.59
C ASP A 538 43.54 30.83 -8.20
N SER A 539 44.60 31.56 -7.80
CA SER A 539 44.67 32.22 -6.49
C SER A 539 43.67 33.39 -6.35
N ASN A 540 43.35 34.10 -7.43
CA ASN A 540 42.42 35.23 -7.38
C ASN A 540 40.98 34.75 -7.17
N VAL A 541 40.56 33.73 -7.91
CA VAL A 541 39.22 33.14 -7.78
C VAL A 541 39.04 32.50 -6.39
N LEU A 542 40.10 31.91 -5.83
CA LEU A 542 40.08 31.35 -4.48
C LEU A 542 39.63 32.38 -3.43
N PHE A 543 40.22 33.58 -3.41
CA PHE A 543 39.84 34.62 -2.44
C PHE A 543 38.41 35.10 -2.62
N ILE A 544 37.96 35.26 -3.86
CA ILE A 544 36.61 35.74 -4.17
C ILE A 544 35.56 34.71 -3.70
N VAL A 545 35.73 33.46 -4.08
CA VAL A 545 34.81 32.37 -3.71
C VAL A 545 34.81 32.14 -2.20
N SER A 546 35.97 32.19 -1.54
CA SER A 546 36.08 32.08 -0.08
C SER A 546 35.29 33.18 0.65
N ASN A 547 35.37 34.42 0.17
CA ASN A 547 34.63 35.55 0.76
C ASN A 547 33.11 35.43 0.54
N LEU A 548 32.68 35.00 -0.65
CA LEU A 548 31.26 34.77 -0.93
C LEU A 548 30.67 33.67 -0.04
N ILE A 549 31.43 32.58 0.18
CA ILE A 549 31.01 31.49 1.08
C ILE A 549 31.05 31.93 2.54
N SER A 550 32.04 32.73 2.95
CA SER A 550 32.10 33.27 4.32
C SER A 550 30.87 34.13 4.63
N LYS A 551 30.44 34.97 3.68
CA LYS A 551 29.19 35.71 3.81
C LYS A 551 27.98 34.77 3.89
N LEU A 552 27.91 33.74 3.05
CA LEU A 552 26.83 32.73 3.09
C LEU A 552 26.72 32.05 4.46
N ILE A 553 27.85 31.72 5.07
CA ILE A 553 27.93 31.13 6.41
C ILE A 553 27.34 32.08 7.45
N GLU A 554 27.62 33.38 7.36
CA GLU A 554 27.05 34.40 8.25
C GLU A 554 25.54 34.55 8.04
N ASP A 555 25.08 34.61 6.79
CA ASP A 555 23.66 34.71 6.44
C ASP A 555 22.86 33.49 6.99
N VAL A 556 23.45 32.28 6.97
CA VAL A 556 22.88 31.07 7.58
C VAL A 556 22.84 31.15 9.11
N ARG A 557 23.91 31.67 9.74
CA ARG A 557 24.00 31.82 11.20
C ARG A 557 23.01 32.84 11.75
N ASN A 558 22.84 33.95 11.03
CA ASN A 558 21.95 35.04 11.42
C ASN A 558 20.48 34.80 11.02
N GLU A 559 20.18 33.67 10.35
CA GLU A 559 18.84 33.33 9.85
C GLU A 559 18.28 34.37 8.85
N GLU A 560 19.19 34.96 8.07
CA GLU A 560 18.88 35.95 7.03
C GLU A 560 18.64 35.32 5.65
N SER A 561 18.80 33.99 5.54
CA SER A 561 18.57 33.21 4.32
C SER A 561 17.62 32.03 4.56
N ASN A 562 17.02 31.51 3.49
CA ASN A 562 16.18 30.29 3.55
C ASN A 562 17.03 29.00 3.58
N ILE A 563 18.32 29.09 3.88
CA ILE A 563 19.24 27.95 3.94
C ILE A 563 19.26 27.45 5.38
N ILE A 564 18.63 26.30 5.59
CA ILE A 564 18.48 25.70 6.92
C ILE A 564 19.74 24.93 7.34
N GLN A 565 20.54 24.48 6.38
CA GLN A 565 21.76 23.71 6.63
C GLN A 565 22.75 23.81 5.47
N LEU A 566 24.03 23.91 5.79
CA LEU A 566 25.14 24.07 4.85
C LEU A 566 26.19 22.97 5.06
N PHE A 567 26.59 22.33 3.97
CA PHE A 567 27.66 21.33 3.89
C PHE A 567 28.77 21.87 2.98
N LEU A 568 29.98 21.99 3.50
CA LEU A 568 31.13 22.53 2.78
C LEU A 568 32.20 21.44 2.69
N LEU A 569 32.43 20.92 1.50
CA LEU A 569 33.38 19.85 1.25
C LEU A 569 34.56 20.40 0.46
N THR A 570 35.78 20.13 0.92
CA THR A 570 36.97 20.58 0.19
C THR A 570 38.20 19.68 0.38
N HIS A 571 39.12 19.70 -0.60
CA HIS A 571 40.49 19.19 -0.46
C HIS A 571 41.54 20.30 -0.28
N ASN A 572 41.18 21.58 -0.51
CA ASN A 572 42.12 22.68 -0.50
C ASN A 572 42.31 23.23 0.93
N VAL A 573 43.54 23.14 1.44
CA VAL A 573 43.90 23.54 2.81
C VAL A 573 43.69 25.04 3.04
N TYR A 574 44.08 25.88 2.08
CA TYR A 574 43.95 27.33 2.19
C TYR A 574 42.49 27.73 2.23
N PHE A 575 41.69 27.26 1.28
CA PHE A 575 40.26 27.51 1.24
C PHE A 575 39.56 27.05 2.52
N HIS A 576 39.84 25.84 3.00
CA HIS A 576 39.29 25.32 4.25
C HIS A 576 39.65 26.24 5.43
N LYS A 577 40.90 26.67 5.55
CA LYS A 577 41.33 27.61 6.61
C LYS A 577 40.58 28.94 6.53
N GLU A 578 40.41 29.50 5.33
CA GLU A 578 39.68 30.76 5.13
C GLU A 578 38.21 30.65 5.56
N ILE A 579 37.44 29.67 5.05
CA ILE A 579 36.00 29.54 5.35
C ILE A 579 35.70 29.07 6.78
N THR A 580 36.70 28.51 7.48
CA THR A 580 36.57 28.06 8.87
C THR A 580 37.14 29.07 9.87
N PHE A 581 37.75 30.16 9.40
CA PHE A 581 38.26 31.21 10.25
C PHE A 581 37.10 31.96 10.91
N SER A 582 37.12 32.06 12.25
CA SER A 582 36.12 32.84 12.99
C SER A 582 36.68 33.34 14.31
N LYS A 583 36.56 34.66 14.54
CA LYS A 583 36.93 35.30 15.81
C LYS A 583 36.00 34.92 16.97
N LYS A 584 34.82 34.36 16.68
CA LYS A 584 33.84 33.92 17.68
C LYS A 584 34.20 32.56 18.31
N ARG A 585 35.18 31.85 17.73
CA ARG A 585 35.59 30.54 18.25
C ARG A 585 36.30 30.70 19.61
N PRO A 586 36.02 29.85 20.60
CA PRO A 586 36.74 29.85 21.88
C PRO A 586 38.26 29.78 21.71
N LYS A 587 39.01 30.43 22.61
CA LYS A 587 40.49 30.48 22.57
C LYS A 587 41.15 29.10 22.65
N ASN A 588 40.47 28.10 23.23
CA ASN A 588 40.93 26.72 23.29
C ASN A 588 40.81 25.97 21.95
N GLY A 589 40.32 26.62 20.89
CA GLY A 589 40.19 26.04 19.55
C GLY A 589 38.99 25.11 19.35
N ALA A 590 38.14 24.93 20.37
CA ALA A 590 36.94 24.11 20.27
C ALA A 590 35.94 24.67 19.24
N ARG A 591 35.22 23.78 18.57
CA ARG A 591 34.18 24.12 17.59
C ARG A 591 33.02 24.89 18.24
N MET A 592 32.35 25.72 17.45
CA MET A 592 31.09 26.36 17.85
C MET A 592 29.95 25.33 17.93
N ALA A 593 28.87 25.65 18.66
CA ALA A 593 27.75 24.71 18.88
C ALA A 593 26.94 24.39 17.61
N ASP A 594 26.98 25.30 16.63
CA ASP A 594 26.27 25.23 15.35
C ASP A 594 27.09 24.62 14.21
N GLU A 595 28.35 24.21 14.47
CA GLU A 595 29.27 23.70 13.45
C GLU A 595 29.80 22.27 13.73
N THR A 596 30.16 21.53 12.68
CA THR A 596 30.87 20.24 12.76
C THR A 596 32.11 20.24 11.87
N PHE A 597 33.14 19.47 12.27
CA PHE A 597 34.33 19.20 11.46
C PHE A 597 34.49 17.71 11.22
N TRP A 598 34.72 17.34 9.97
CA TRP A 598 34.92 15.96 9.55
C TRP A 598 36.15 15.85 8.67
N ILE A 599 36.96 14.81 8.88
CA ILE A 599 37.95 14.38 7.90
C ILE A 599 37.42 13.13 7.21
N ILE A 600 37.43 13.13 5.87
CA ILE A 600 37.13 11.98 5.02
C ILE A 600 38.46 11.47 4.46
N ARG A 601 38.78 10.19 4.72
CA ARG A 601 40.01 9.53 4.26
C ARG A 601 39.65 8.32 3.41
N LYS A 602 40.59 7.92 2.56
CA LYS A 602 40.54 6.65 1.85
C LYS A 602 41.65 5.75 2.36
N TRP A 603 41.30 4.58 2.86
CA TRP A 603 42.24 3.54 3.29
C TRP A 603 41.90 2.24 2.57
N ASN A 604 42.87 1.64 1.87
CA ASN A 604 42.65 0.42 1.08
C ASN A 604 41.40 0.50 0.17
N ASP A 605 41.23 1.63 -0.53
CA ASP A 605 40.08 1.94 -1.38
C ASP A 605 38.70 2.03 -0.68
N VAL A 606 38.68 1.97 0.65
CA VAL A 606 37.49 2.19 1.47
C VAL A 606 37.50 3.58 2.09
N THR A 607 36.38 4.28 1.99
CA THR A 607 36.17 5.58 2.63
C THR A 607 35.89 5.41 4.11
N GLU A 608 36.61 6.16 4.93
CA GLU A 608 36.37 6.32 6.36
C GLU A 608 36.17 7.80 6.69
N SER A 609 35.40 8.11 7.74
CA SER A 609 35.27 9.47 8.24
C SER A 609 35.41 9.56 9.75
N THR A 610 36.03 10.64 10.21
CA THR A 610 36.26 10.91 11.63
C THR A 610 35.79 12.32 11.99
N PRO A 611 34.93 12.48 13.02
CA PRO A 611 34.53 13.79 13.53
C PRO A 611 35.61 14.39 14.43
N TYR A 612 35.73 15.72 14.43
CA TYR A 612 36.66 16.47 15.29
C TYR A 612 35.93 17.59 16.04
N ASN A 613 36.34 17.80 17.30
CA ASN A 613 35.81 18.87 18.17
C ASN A 613 36.54 20.22 17.99
N SER A 614 37.55 20.28 17.13
CA SER A 614 38.29 21.49 16.74
C SER A 614 38.66 21.37 15.27
N ASN A 615 38.94 22.47 14.57
CA ASN A 615 39.40 22.39 13.19
C ASN A 615 40.71 21.57 13.12
N PRO A 616 40.72 20.38 12.48
CA PRO A 616 41.88 19.52 12.52
C PRO A 616 42.93 19.88 11.46
N ILE A 617 42.59 20.78 10.53
CA ILE A 617 43.46 21.18 9.43
C ILE A 617 44.43 22.25 9.91
N LYS A 618 45.71 21.95 9.80
CA LYS A 618 46.82 22.78 10.28
C LYS A 618 47.72 23.16 9.12
N SER A 619 48.32 24.35 9.18
CA SER A 619 49.33 24.76 8.20
C SER A 619 50.60 23.93 8.38
N SER A 620 51.44 23.86 7.34
CA SER A 620 52.75 23.22 7.43
C SER A 620 53.60 23.81 8.56
N TYR A 621 53.50 25.12 8.81
CA TYR A 621 54.17 25.79 9.92
C TYR A 621 53.66 25.34 11.29
N GLU A 622 52.33 25.29 11.49
CA GLU A 622 51.72 24.81 12.74
C GLU A 622 52.07 23.35 13.03
N LEU A 623 52.13 22.50 11.99
CA LEU A 623 52.54 21.10 12.11
C LEU A 623 53.99 20.97 12.58
N MET A 624 54.91 21.78 12.01
CA MET A 624 56.31 21.77 12.44
C MET A 624 56.46 22.08 13.94
N TRP A 625 55.74 23.08 14.44
CA TRP A 625 55.76 23.40 15.87
C TRP A 625 55.13 22.31 16.75
N GLN A 626 54.08 21.63 16.28
CA GLN A 626 53.49 20.53 17.02
C GLN A 626 54.41 19.32 17.12
N GLU A 627 55.07 18.95 16.02
CA GLU A 627 56.09 17.90 16.04
C GLU A 627 57.26 18.29 16.96
N LEU A 628 57.62 19.59 16.99
CA LEU A 628 58.63 20.11 17.89
C LEU A 628 58.21 20.04 19.37
N LYS A 629 56.92 20.17 19.72
CA LYS A 629 56.45 19.96 21.11
C LYS A 629 56.69 18.53 21.60
N SER A 630 56.63 17.56 20.69
CA SER A 630 56.96 16.16 20.95
C SER A 630 58.45 15.84 20.80
N ALA A 631 59.35 16.83 20.67
CA ALA A 631 60.76 16.63 20.34
C ALA A 631 61.52 15.70 21.30
N ASN A 632 61.10 15.58 22.56
CA ASN A 632 61.70 14.64 23.52
C ASN A 632 61.49 13.15 23.16
N HIS A 633 60.60 12.86 22.21
CA HIS A 633 60.31 11.52 21.69
C HIS A 633 60.62 11.37 20.18
N SER A 634 61.19 12.41 19.55
CA SER A 634 61.53 12.43 18.13
C SER A 634 63.02 12.16 17.92
N SER A 635 63.41 11.69 16.73
CA SER A 635 64.84 11.53 16.40
C SER A 635 65.54 12.89 16.34
N SER A 636 66.84 12.93 16.68
CA SER A 636 67.67 14.15 16.61
C SER A 636 67.61 14.81 15.23
N ILE A 637 67.59 14.01 14.16
CA ILE A 637 67.51 14.46 12.76
C ILE A 637 66.18 15.16 12.47
N THR A 638 65.07 14.65 12.99
CA THR A 638 63.76 15.30 12.86
C THR A 638 63.78 16.66 13.57
N VAL A 639 64.33 16.75 14.77
CA VAL A 639 64.40 18.02 15.52
C VAL A 639 65.30 19.05 14.84
N GLN A 640 66.46 18.64 14.30
CA GLN A 640 67.33 19.52 13.50
C GLN A 640 66.58 20.13 12.32
N ASN A 641 65.89 19.29 11.53
CA ASN A 641 65.12 19.74 10.37
C ASN A 641 63.97 20.67 10.73
N LEU A 642 63.26 20.40 11.83
CA LEU A 642 62.19 21.27 12.31
C LEU A 642 62.72 22.63 12.75
N ILE A 643 63.78 22.68 13.57
CA ILE A 643 64.39 23.94 14.02
C ILE A 643 64.87 24.77 12.83
N ARG A 644 65.60 24.15 11.88
CA ARG A 644 66.07 24.83 10.67
C ARG A 644 64.91 25.44 9.90
N ARG A 645 63.88 24.64 9.56
CA ARG A 645 62.73 25.11 8.79
C ARG A 645 61.94 26.19 9.53
N ILE A 646 61.87 26.15 10.86
CA ILE A 646 61.21 27.20 11.65
C ILE A 646 62.03 28.49 11.63
N ILE A 647 63.35 28.43 11.82
CA ILE A 647 64.24 29.61 11.74
C ILE A 647 64.20 30.21 10.34
N GLU A 648 64.37 29.39 9.31
CA GLU A 648 64.32 29.82 7.91
C GLU A 648 62.97 30.47 7.57
N ASN A 649 61.87 29.83 7.92
CA ASN A 649 60.55 30.34 7.59
C ASN A 649 60.22 31.63 8.36
N TYR A 650 60.46 31.67 9.67
CA TYR A 650 60.09 32.82 10.50
C TYR A 650 61.10 33.97 10.41
N PHE A 651 62.39 33.70 10.65
CA PHE A 651 63.40 34.75 10.73
C PHE A 651 63.95 35.14 9.35
N LYS A 652 64.21 34.18 8.45
CA LYS A 652 64.80 34.51 7.14
C LYS A 652 63.74 34.97 6.14
N ILE A 653 62.70 34.18 5.88
CA ILE A 653 61.68 34.47 4.86
C ILE A 653 60.79 35.64 5.28
N TYR A 654 60.19 35.61 6.47
CA TYR A 654 59.29 36.68 6.92
C TYR A 654 60.00 37.83 7.64
N GLY A 655 60.97 37.51 8.50
CA GLY A 655 61.67 38.50 9.31
C GLY A 655 62.81 39.23 8.60
N ASN A 656 63.28 38.71 7.46
CA ASN A 656 64.44 39.21 6.71
C ASN A 656 65.74 39.31 7.54
N TYR A 657 65.92 38.40 8.52
CA TYR A 657 67.15 38.25 9.30
C TYR A 657 68.13 37.32 8.58
N SER A 658 69.41 37.67 8.56
CA SER A 658 70.49 36.73 8.31
C SER A 658 70.84 35.94 9.57
N ASP A 659 71.59 34.83 9.42
CA ASP A 659 72.10 34.09 10.59
C ASP A 659 72.98 34.98 11.47
N GLN A 660 73.74 35.91 10.87
CA GLN A 660 74.60 36.84 11.59
C GLN A 660 73.79 37.85 12.41
N ASP A 661 72.66 38.34 11.88
CA ASP A 661 71.76 39.25 12.61
C ASP A 661 71.17 38.60 13.87
N ILE A 662 70.90 37.28 13.82
CA ILE A 662 70.44 36.52 14.99
C ILE A 662 71.57 36.36 16.01
N ILE A 663 72.76 35.97 15.53
CA ILE A 663 73.94 35.75 16.38
C ILE A 663 74.34 37.03 17.11
N ASP A 664 74.30 38.18 16.44
CA ASP A 664 74.71 39.47 17.02
C ASP A 664 73.78 39.99 18.12
N LYS A 665 72.61 39.35 18.34
CA LYS A 665 71.73 39.61 19.48
C LYS A 665 72.11 38.87 20.76
N PHE A 666 73.05 37.92 20.70
CA PHE A 666 73.57 37.22 21.87
C PHE A 666 74.75 37.99 22.49
N GLU A 667 74.92 37.86 23.81
CA GLU A 667 76.12 38.32 24.53
C GLU A 667 77.38 37.64 23.97
N GLU A 668 78.54 38.33 24.02
CA GLU A 668 79.79 37.87 23.37
C GLU A 668 80.22 36.44 23.75
N ASP A 669 80.00 36.05 25.01
CA ASP A 669 80.28 34.71 25.52
C ASP A 669 79.28 33.63 25.04
N GLU A 670 78.10 34.03 24.57
CA GLU A 670 77.02 33.14 24.12
C GLU A 670 76.88 33.06 22.59
N LYS A 671 77.50 33.98 21.84
CA LYS A 671 77.50 33.98 20.36
C LYS A 671 77.98 32.64 19.77
N VAL A 672 78.98 32.02 20.40
CA VAL A 672 79.53 30.71 19.97
C VAL A 672 78.46 29.62 20.08
N ILE A 673 77.64 29.65 21.12
CA ILE A 673 76.59 28.64 21.37
C ILE A 673 75.46 28.77 20.32
N CYS A 674 75.07 30.00 19.96
CA CYS A 674 74.09 30.23 18.89
C CYS A 674 74.62 29.76 17.53
N LYS A 675 75.89 30.04 17.21
CA LYS A 675 76.55 29.51 15.99
C LYS A 675 76.52 27.99 15.94
N SER A 676 76.80 27.32 17.07
CA SER A 676 76.72 25.86 17.17
C SER A 676 75.32 25.31 16.90
N LEU A 677 74.25 25.95 17.42
CA LEU A 677 72.86 25.56 17.13
C LEU A 677 72.53 25.67 15.63
N ILE A 678 72.85 26.80 15.00
CA ILE A 678 72.55 27.03 13.58
C ILE A 678 73.30 26.02 12.72
N SER A 679 74.58 25.77 13.02
CA SER A 679 75.37 24.74 12.33
C SER A 679 74.76 23.35 12.52
N TRP A 680 74.38 22.98 13.75
CA TRP A 680 73.77 21.69 14.06
C TRP A 680 72.41 21.48 13.38
N ALA A 681 71.59 22.52 13.29
CA ALA A 681 70.31 22.48 12.58
C ALA A 681 70.49 22.33 11.06
N ASN A 682 71.55 22.93 10.49
CA ASN A 682 71.90 22.80 9.07
C ASN A 682 72.52 21.43 8.74
N ASP A 683 73.27 20.84 9.66
CA ASP A 683 73.94 19.54 9.48
C ASP A 683 72.94 18.38 9.25
N GLY A 684 71.80 18.44 9.95
CA GLY A 684 70.68 17.49 9.77
C GLY A 684 70.03 17.50 8.38
N SER A 685 70.46 18.38 7.47
CA SER A 685 70.03 18.43 6.08
C SER A 685 71.02 17.83 5.07
N HIS A 686 72.25 17.53 5.50
CA HIS A 686 73.34 17.02 4.65
C HIS A 686 73.63 15.52 4.83
N PHE A 687 73.15 14.90 5.91
CA PHE A 687 73.37 13.47 6.18
C PHE A 687 72.12 12.64 5.89
N ALA A 688 71.94 12.27 4.62
CA ALA A 688 71.01 11.23 4.20
C ALA A 688 71.70 9.87 3.96
N GLY A 689 73.02 9.78 4.19
CA GLY A 689 73.81 8.56 4.10
C GLY A 689 74.96 8.57 5.12
N ASP A 690 75.20 7.41 5.75
CA ASP A 690 76.23 7.08 6.74
C ASP A 690 75.97 7.42 8.23
N ASP A 691 75.11 6.59 8.85
CA ASP A 691 75.08 6.28 10.29
C ASP A 691 76.34 5.47 10.69
N LEU A 692 77.54 6.06 10.60
CA LEU A 692 78.76 5.34 11.00
C LEU A 692 79.39 5.82 12.30
N TYR A 693 79.38 7.10 12.68
CA TYR A 693 79.96 7.53 13.96
C TYR A 693 79.45 8.88 14.47
N ILE A 694 78.25 8.98 15.06
CA ILE A 694 77.95 10.09 15.99
C ILE A 694 77.05 9.60 17.14
N GLU A 695 77.59 9.62 18.36
CA GLU A 695 76.82 9.48 19.60
C GLU A 695 76.09 10.82 19.85
N HIS A 696 74.76 10.84 19.73
CA HIS A 696 73.95 12.01 20.07
C HIS A 696 73.31 11.81 21.45
N PRO A 697 73.98 12.16 22.57
CA PRO A 697 73.36 12.06 23.88
C PRO A 697 72.12 12.95 23.92
N MET A 698 71.00 12.41 24.44
CA MET A 698 69.70 13.12 24.52
C MET A 698 69.81 14.51 25.18
N ASP A 699 70.81 14.73 26.04
CA ASP A 699 71.15 16.03 26.63
C ASP A 699 71.45 17.13 25.60
N THR A 700 71.97 16.79 24.41
CA THR A 700 72.32 17.75 23.36
C THR A 700 71.09 18.39 22.73
N VAL A 701 70.03 17.60 22.48
CA VAL A 701 68.77 18.11 21.94
C VAL A 701 68.11 19.07 22.92
N SER A 702 68.06 18.72 24.21
CA SER A 702 67.50 19.59 25.24
C SER A 702 68.30 20.89 25.41
N LYS A 703 69.63 20.85 25.32
CA LYS A 703 70.48 22.06 25.34
C LYS A 703 70.18 22.96 24.14
N TYR A 704 70.10 22.40 22.93
CA TYR A 704 69.83 23.16 21.72
C TYR A 704 68.41 23.73 21.66
N LEU A 705 67.39 23.05 22.21
CA LEU A 705 66.05 23.61 22.34
C LEU A 705 66.01 24.84 23.25
N ARG A 706 66.84 24.91 24.30
CA ARG A 706 66.98 26.11 25.14
C ARG A 706 67.62 27.27 24.39
N VAL A 707 68.66 26.98 23.59
CA VAL A 707 69.30 27.98 22.73
C VAL A 707 68.33 28.46 21.66
N PHE A 708 67.52 27.56 21.11
CA PHE A 708 66.47 27.87 20.14
C PHE A 708 65.38 28.77 20.74
N GLU A 709 64.90 28.50 21.96
CA GLU A 709 64.02 29.43 22.68
C GLU A 709 64.69 30.79 22.89
N LYS A 710 65.96 30.78 23.30
CA LYS A 710 66.73 32.00 23.56
C LYS A 710 66.87 32.89 22.32
N ILE A 711 66.93 32.33 21.10
CA ILE A 711 66.85 33.10 19.85
C ILE A 711 65.61 34.01 19.86
N PHE A 712 64.43 33.49 20.23
CA PHE A 712 63.21 34.29 20.28
C PHE A 712 63.23 35.31 21.42
N VAL A 713 63.92 35.04 22.52
CA VAL A 713 64.07 36.00 23.64
C VAL A 713 64.94 37.19 23.22
N VAL A 714 66.15 36.94 22.70
CA VAL A 714 67.11 37.99 22.36
C VAL A 714 66.71 38.80 21.13
N THR A 715 65.85 38.24 20.27
CA THR A 715 65.23 38.95 19.14
C THR A 715 63.90 39.63 19.50
N HIS A 716 63.50 39.64 20.78
CA HIS A 716 62.25 40.22 21.28
C HIS A 716 60.96 39.61 20.69
N HIS A 717 60.99 38.36 20.25
CA HIS A 717 59.87 37.61 19.68
C HIS A 717 59.40 36.43 20.56
N HIS A 718 59.70 36.42 21.87
CA HIS A 718 59.38 35.31 22.79
C HIS A 718 57.87 35.02 22.89
N ALA A 719 57.03 36.04 22.74
CA ALA A 719 55.57 35.87 22.70
C ALA A 719 55.12 34.90 21.59
N HIS A 720 55.77 34.94 20.41
CA HIS A 720 55.50 34.00 19.32
C HIS A 720 55.91 32.57 19.69
N TYR A 721 57.10 32.40 20.28
CA TYR A 721 57.56 31.09 20.77
C TYR A 721 56.58 30.48 21.79
N LYS A 722 56.19 31.26 22.82
CA LYS A 722 55.23 30.82 23.84
C LYS A 722 53.89 30.43 23.22
N MET A 723 53.36 31.26 22.31
CA MET A 723 52.12 30.98 21.58
C MET A 723 52.21 29.66 20.82
N MET A 724 53.29 29.46 20.05
CA MET A 724 53.45 28.24 19.25
C MET A 724 53.69 27.01 20.11
N MET A 725 54.42 27.13 21.23
CA MET A 725 54.62 26.07 22.22
C MET A 725 53.38 25.79 23.08
N GLY A 726 52.40 26.70 23.11
CA GLY A 726 51.17 26.57 23.91
C GLY A 726 51.41 26.82 25.40
N ILE A 727 52.37 27.69 25.72
CA ILE A 727 52.71 28.11 27.08
C ILE A 727 51.85 29.36 27.37
N GLU A 728 50.87 29.26 28.27
CA GLU A 728 50.01 30.40 28.63
C GLU A 728 50.82 31.49 29.35
N GLU A 729 50.68 32.75 28.91
CA GLU A 729 51.09 33.89 29.72
C GLU A 729 50.05 34.13 30.81
N SER A 730 50.43 33.95 32.07
CA SER A 730 49.70 34.55 33.18
C SER A 730 49.79 36.07 33.03
N LEU A 731 48.80 36.68 32.38
CA LEU A 731 48.63 38.12 32.34
C LEU A 731 48.33 38.60 33.77
N GLY A 732 49.39 38.95 34.49
CA GLY A 732 49.32 39.77 35.68
C GLY A 732 48.70 41.11 35.31
N SER A 733 47.59 41.43 35.98
CA SER A 733 46.91 42.71 35.88
C SER A 733 47.85 43.86 36.27
N ALA A 734 48.28 44.64 35.30
CA ALA A 734 48.83 45.97 35.51
C ALA A 734 48.28 46.92 34.43
N LEU A 735 47.05 47.37 34.64
CA LEU A 735 46.56 48.63 34.09
C LEU A 735 46.30 49.53 35.29
N GLU A 736 47.36 50.20 35.75
CA GLU A 736 47.22 51.35 36.63
C GLU A 736 46.58 52.50 35.83
N GLN A 737 45.44 52.94 36.33
CA GLN A 737 44.79 54.17 35.94
C GLN A 737 45.69 55.35 36.29
N THR A 738 46.25 56.02 35.28
CA THR A 738 46.67 57.42 35.42
C THR A 738 45.48 58.32 35.07
N GLN A 739 44.70 58.66 36.10
CA GLN A 739 44.02 59.95 36.15
C GLN A 739 45.07 61.03 36.34
N VAL A 740 45.19 61.96 35.39
CA VAL A 740 45.61 63.33 35.69
C VAL A 740 44.74 64.27 34.85
N SER A 741 44.23 65.28 35.55
CA SER A 741 43.55 66.52 35.12
C SER A 741 43.99 67.10 33.79
#